data_AF-A0A957TNP5-F1
#
_entry.id   AF-A0A957TNP5-F1
#
_cell.length_a   1.000
_cell.length_b   1.000
_cell.length_c   1.000
_cell.angle_alpha   90.00
_cell.angle_beta   90.00
_cell.angle_gamma   90.00
#
_symmetry.space_group_name_H-M   'P 1'
#
loop_
_entity.id
_entity.type
_entity.pdbx_description
1 polymer ?
#
loop_
_entity_poly.entity_id
_entity_poly.type
_entity_poly.pdbx_seq_one_letter_code
_entity_poly.pdbx_strand_id
1 'polypeptide(L)'
;MAQINCHIPIKLRIVGELSDAQLEQLGQTLVRTLQARLALAERTIAARYNLADWAGAHEVREAYDPAYADAGGAAYQIPSFDGQGQRVSMRLAEPAPKGVRPWIIRIAINFHAHVGEFLEFVESLDPTRTLEDKVLYIDLWDQLRWVSLWLVQVNQDYTLTELEQVLFARALQLSKVRNNQVLAYGLGTTENIRQQLIEIDQDRRVAREIPQMGKHNARRTYGSGPYSDIYAGGWVLFASMVLPKIELLDVATPEFPIQVALKLRDLDFLIPAPLFEQNFGLSWTAYIQEWGNRPATLFLQPVTVVKKVHQLALEYLTEQMVLQALRNVQGAAPDSDSYFGRLFVLNRNALDKFPAAARSQVNALSNDTTRRLDDLAVSGDLFPNWKAVFAYVVLTIDEESLGAARYHPQARHLLPLLLTKLSGDEGDDDWQRELLRFLRDTFGSNPPTTRPDGGSVFEYVLVELEAHGQLSLLFDKVEASGNFGLLHLLVQLALSTSYASQLRVQLAYQRLNQRYNTGWEHTYRIKEQEIWLKHDPDQVVRRGGIIAEANSIYSVVKDEKRLKESSIPKMRKALEAEGQALLKRILLGQDQKQYNDEEFALAAFNEVRKNAQKYNISNNDFETVTIERSARLLGIEVKVEEALERIYVTYEFVEKDKDKPWSTAETVPNSKRTQFIGAFGGRVGEGFEQMLWFWEYNKAAVVIEYFAIGVSALAVIAVAWEVGIVAGAVELAGGWTVVGISIGISELFYAYRIIFKGEEFTWRG
;
A
#
# COMPACT_ATOMS: atom_id res chain seq x y z
N MET A 1 -23.34 4.06 7.67
CA MET A 1 -22.02 3.42 7.49
C MET A 1 -21.47 3.05 8.86
N ALA A 2 -20.73 1.95 8.98
CA ALA A 2 -20.12 1.55 10.25
C ALA A 2 -18.99 2.53 10.60
N GLN A 3 -19.05 3.14 11.79
CA GLN A 3 -17.99 3.99 12.31
C GLN A 3 -16.79 3.11 12.72
N ILE A 4 -15.61 3.36 12.12
CA ILE A 4 -14.37 2.67 12.48
C ILE A 4 -13.55 3.64 13.34
N ASN A 5 -13.45 3.36 14.64
CA ASN A 5 -12.63 4.14 15.56
C ASN A 5 -11.20 3.57 15.58
N CYS A 6 -10.21 4.34 15.14
CA CYS A 6 -8.81 3.97 15.17
C CYS A 6 -8.09 4.69 16.32
N HIS A 7 -7.36 3.95 17.16
CA HIS A 7 -6.55 4.51 18.22
C HIS A 7 -5.06 4.46 17.83
N ILE A 8 -4.42 5.61 17.73
CA ILE A 8 -2.99 5.73 17.36
C ILE A 8 -2.19 6.08 18.63
N PRO A 9 -1.53 5.10 19.27
CA PRO A 9 -0.73 5.40 20.45
C PRO A 9 0.58 6.10 20.07
N ILE A 10 0.82 7.27 20.66
CA ILE A 10 2.11 7.97 20.60
C ILE A 10 2.76 7.88 21.98
N LYS A 11 4.00 7.38 22.03
CA LYS A 11 4.83 7.39 23.23
C LYS A 11 5.87 8.50 23.12
N LEU A 12 5.82 9.43 24.06
CA LEU A 12 6.74 10.54 24.17
C LEU A 12 7.63 10.33 25.39
N ARG A 13 8.94 10.51 25.25
CA ARG A 13 9.88 10.54 26.38
C ARG A 13 10.60 11.88 26.38
N ILE A 14 10.29 12.72 27.37
CA ILE A 14 10.99 13.99 27.61
C ILE A 14 11.96 13.79 28.76
N VAL A 15 13.18 14.31 28.63
CA VAL A 15 14.20 14.29 29.68
C VAL A 15 14.75 15.71 29.84
N GLY A 16 14.57 16.32 31.01
CA GLY A 16 15.00 17.69 31.32
C GLY A 16 13.95 18.77 30.99
N GLU A 17 14.32 20.04 31.19
CA GLU A 17 13.52 21.21 30.77
C GLU A 17 13.85 21.58 29.33
N LEU A 18 12.81 21.72 28.50
CA LEU A 18 12.94 22.06 27.08
C LEU A 18 12.90 23.58 26.90
N SER A 19 13.75 24.12 26.02
CA SER A 19 13.64 25.51 25.58
C SER A 19 12.48 25.69 24.58
N ASP A 20 12.02 26.93 24.37
CA ASP A 20 10.93 27.25 23.43
C ASP A 20 11.19 26.72 22.02
N ALA A 21 12.44 26.78 21.55
CA ALA A 21 12.84 26.23 20.25
C ALA A 21 12.76 24.69 20.20
N GLN A 22 13.08 24.01 21.31
CA GLN A 22 12.96 22.55 21.41
C GLN A 22 11.51 22.09 21.53
N LEU A 23 10.65 22.89 22.17
CA LEU A 23 9.20 22.69 22.20
C LEU A 23 8.57 22.81 20.81
N GLU A 24 8.98 23.81 20.03
CA GLU A 24 8.52 23.99 18.65
C GLU A 24 8.96 22.84 17.74
N GLN A 25 10.23 22.42 17.85
CA GLN A 25 10.76 21.27 17.12
C GLN A 25 10.09 19.95 17.52
N LEU A 26 9.76 19.77 18.81
CA LEU A 26 9.00 18.62 19.31
C LEU A 26 7.58 18.61 18.74
N GLY A 27 6.92 19.78 18.69
CA GLY A 27 5.61 19.95 18.06
C GLY A 27 5.61 19.57 16.59
N GLN A 28 6.58 20.05 15.82
CA GLN A 28 6.72 19.68 14.40
C GLN A 28 6.98 18.18 14.22
N THR A 29 7.78 17.57 15.09
CA THR A 29 8.10 16.15 15.04
C THR A 29 6.87 15.29 15.36
N LEU A 30 6.07 15.71 16.34
CA LEU A 30 4.81 15.06 16.69
C LEU A 30 3.78 15.14 15.55
N VAL A 31 3.63 16.30 14.92
CA VAL A 31 2.72 16.49 13.77
C VAL A 31 3.11 15.57 12.61
N ARG A 32 4.39 15.54 12.22
CA ARG A 32 4.86 14.65 11.14
C ARG A 32 4.66 13.17 11.49
N THR A 33 4.92 12.79 12.75
CA THR A 33 4.75 11.41 13.22
C THR A 33 3.28 10.99 13.22
N LEU A 34 2.38 11.88 13.66
CA LEU A 34 0.94 11.65 13.64
C LEU A 34 0.43 11.52 12.20
N GLN A 35 0.83 12.42 11.30
CA GLN A 35 0.47 12.38 9.87
C GLN A 35 0.92 11.08 9.20
N ALA A 36 2.16 10.65 9.42
CA ALA A 36 2.66 9.38 8.87
C ALA A 36 1.89 8.16 9.40
N ARG A 37 1.49 8.18 10.67
CA ARG A 37 0.71 7.09 11.29
C ARG A 37 -0.75 7.08 10.84
N LEU A 38 -1.35 8.25 10.63
CA LEU A 38 -2.69 8.38 10.05
C LEU A 38 -2.71 7.85 8.61
N ALA A 39 -1.76 8.26 7.78
CA ALA A 39 -1.65 7.76 6.41
C ALA A 39 -1.44 6.23 6.34
N LEU A 40 -0.67 5.66 7.28
CA LEU A 40 -0.51 4.21 7.40
C LEU A 40 -1.82 3.51 7.83
N ALA A 41 -2.54 4.10 8.79
CA ALA A 41 -3.83 3.57 9.24
C ALA A 41 -4.86 3.59 8.11
N GLU A 42 -4.95 4.68 7.35
CA GLU A 42 -5.81 4.83 6.18
C GLU A 42 -5.51 3.76 5.12
N ARG A 43 -4.24 3.58 4.74
CA ARG A 43 -3.84 2.52 3.80
C ARG A 43 -4.19 1.12 4.30
N THR A 44 -3.99 0.86 5.60
CA THR A 44 -4.29 -0.45 6.21
C THR A 44 -5.79 -0.73 6.25
N ILE A 45 -6.61 0.29 6.51
CA ILE A 45 -8.07 0.20 6.48
C ILE A 45 -8.56 0.00 5.03
N ALA A 46 -8.08 0.80 4.08
CA ALA A 46 -8.45 0.68 2.67
C ALA A 46 -8.15 -0.70 2.10
N ALA A 47 -6.95 -1.24 2.38
CA ALA A 47 -6.54 -2.58 1.95
C ALA A 47 -7.38 -3.71 2.59
N ARG A 48 -7.75 -3.57 3.86
CA ARG A 48 -8.51 -4.60 4.59
C ARG A 48 -9.98 -4.68 4.18
N TYR A 49 -10.56 -3.56 3.75
CA TYR A 49 -11.98 -3.47 3.38
C TYR A 49 -12.22 -3.35 1.86
N ASN A 50 -11.17 -3.50 1.05
CA ASN A 50 -11.21 -3.43 -0.42
C ASN A 50 -11.89 -2.14 -0.93
N LEU A 51 -11.59 -1.02 -0.27
CA LEU A 51 -12.08 0.30 -0.62
C LEU A 51 -11.07 0.93 -1.59
N ALA A 52 -11.47 1.16 -2.84
CA ALA A 52 -10.64 1.87 -3.82
C ALA A 52 -10.23 3.25 -3.29
N ASP A 53 -9.03 3.68 -3.69
CA ASP A 53 -8.31 4.88 -3.24
C ASP A 53 -9.20 6.06 -2.79
N TRP A 54 -9.11 6.38 -1.51
CA TRP A 54 -9.59 7.63 -0.90
C TRP A 54 -8.74 8.86 -1.31
N ALA A 55 -8.22 8.89 -2.55
CA ALA A 55 -7.45 10.00 -3.10
C ALA A 55 -8.32 11.14 -3.67
N GLY A 56 -9.65 11.03 -3.56
CA GLY A 56 -10.56 12.15 -3.77
C GLY A 56 -10.87 12.82 -2.44
N ALA A 57 -10.51 14.09 -2.29
CA ALA A 57 -10.92 14.94 -1.18
C ALA A 57 -12.46 15.01 -1.11
N HIS A 58 -13.07 14.04 -0.45
CA HIS A 58 -14.42 14.20 0.07
C HIS A 58 -14.29 14.88 1.41
N GLU A 59 -14.50 16.20 1.37
CA GLU A 59 -14.87 16.97 2.53
C GLU A 59 -15.95 16.17 3.30
N VAL A 60 -15.60 15.68 4.49
CA VAL A 60 -16.58 15.07 5.38
C VAL A 60 -17.44 16.21 5.92
N ARG A 61 -18.40 16.65 5.11
CA ARG A 61 -19.50 17.49 5.55
C ARG A 61 -20.53 16.57 6.18
N GLU A 62 -20.82 16.77 7.45
CA GLU A 62 -22.08 16.28 8.00
C GLU A 62 -23.20 16.88 7.14
N ALA A 63 -24.07 16.03 6.60
CA ALA A 63 -25.22 16.53 5.85
C ALA A 63 -26.03 17.44 6.77
N TYR A 64 -26.29 18.68 6.35
CA TYR A 64 -27.10 19.61 7.12
C TYR A 64 -28.44 18.96 7.46
N ASP A 65 -28.66 18.69 8.74
CA ASP A 65 -29.91 18.14 9.24
C ASP A 65 -30.71 19.29 9.90
N PRO A 66 -31.83 19.70 9.28
CA PRO A 66 -32.62 20.82 9.77
C PRO A 66 -33.18 20.60 11.18
N ALA A 67 -33.19 19.36 11.70
CA ALA A 67 -33.57 19.08 13.08
C ALA A 67 -32.57 19.60 14.13
N TYR A 68 -31.34 19.93 13.73
CA TYR A 68 -30.30 20.49 14.60
C TYR A 68 -30.13 22.00 14.44
N ALA A 69 -30.83 22.63 13.50
CA ALA A 69 -30.82 24.07 13.34
C ALA A 69 -31.87 24.75 14.24
N ASP A 70 -31.50 25.83 14.92
CA ASP A 70 -32.46 26.64 15.66
C ASP A 70 -33.48 27.28 14.67
N ALA A 71 -34.69 27.62 15.14
CA ALA A 71 -35.84 28.04 14.30
C ALA A 71 -35.60 29.26 13.39
N GLY A 72 -34.46 29.96 13.51
CA GLY A 72 -34.04 31.06 12.64
C GLY A 72 -32.80 30.79 11.78
N GLY A 73 -32.23 29.57 11.80
CA GLY A 73 -31.07 29.19 10.98
C GLY A 73 -29.71 29.80 11.39
N ALA A 74 -29.66 30.59 12.47
CA ALA A 74 -28.46 31.30 12.92
C ALA A 74 -27.50 30.45 13.78
N ALA A 75 -27.93 29.27 14.22
CA ALA A 75 -27.12 28.36 15.02
C ALA A 75 -27.49 26.89 14.75
N TYR A 76 -26.50 26.02 14.89
CA TYR A 76 -26.56 24.59 14.68
C TYR A 76 -26.06 23.86 15.91
N GLN A 77 -26.82 22.87 16.38
CA GLN A 77 -26.58 22.20 17.65
C GLN A 77 -25.76 20.93 17.43
N ILE A 78 -24.51 20.93 17.89
CA ILE A 78 -23.61 19.77 17.80
C ILE A 78 -23.40 19.14 19.19
N PRO A 79 -23.30 17.81 19.28
CA PRO A 79 -23.01 17.14 20.55
C PRO A 79 -21.58 17.48 21.01
N SER A 80 -21.45 18.04 22.22
CA SER A 80 -20.16 18.37 22.81
C SER A 80 -19.49 17.14 23.41
N PHE A 81 -18.21 16.97 23.11
CA PHE A 81 -17.37 15.90 23.65
C PHE A 81 -17.14 16.08 25.16
N ASP A 82 -16.86 17.31 25.57
CA ASP A 82 -16.57 17.67 26.96
C ASP A 82 -17.83 17.63 27.84
N GLY A 83 -19.00 17.77 27.22
CA GLY A 83 -20.33 17.70 27.85
C GLY A 83 -20.97 16.31 27.83
N GLN A 84 -20.22 15.23 27.59
CA GLN A 84 -20.73 13.85 27.48
C GLN A 84 -21.90 13.71 26.48
N GLY A 85 -21.84 14.41 25.34
CA GLY A 85 -22.87 14.36 24.29
C GLY A 85 -24.01 15.36 24.46
N GLN A 86 -23.97 16.24 25.47
CA GLN A 86 -24.91 17.36 25.55
C GLN A 86 -24.74 18.29 24.34
N ARG A 87 -25.87 18.67 23.74
CA ARG A 87 -25.88 19.55 22.57
C ARG A 87 -25.44 20.95 22.96
N VAL A 88 -24.44 21.47 22.26
CA VAL A 88 -23.94 22.84 22.39
C VAL A 88 -24.24 23.57 21.10
N SER A 89 -24.80 24.77 21.23
CA SER A 89 -25.19 25.59 20.09
C SER A 89 -23.97 26.28 19.49
N MET A 90 -23.65 25.95 18.24
CA MET A 90 -22.62 26.58 17.44
C MET A 90 -23.27 27.59 16.51
N ARG A 91 -22.91 28.88 16.61
CA ARG A 91 -23.41 29.88 15.66
C ARG A 91 -22.92 29.53 14.26
N LEU A 92 -23.86 29.40 13.33
CA LEU A 92 -23.54 29.31 11.92
C LEU A 92 -23.13 30.71 11.46
N ALA A 93 -22.07 30.81 10.66
CA ALA A 93 -21.72 32.08 10.05
C ALA A 93 -22.92 32.55 9.21
N GLU A 94 -23.52 33.68 9.57
CA GLU A 94 -24.55 34.30 8.73
C GLU A 94 -23.92 34.55 7.35
N PRO A 95 -24.58 34.17 6.24
CA PRO A 95 -24.12 34.56 4.92
C PRO A 95 -24.00 36.09 4.90
N ALA A 96 -22.84 36.57 4.46
CA ALA A 96 -22.51 37.99 4.52
C ALA A 96 -23.69 38.85 4.04
N PRO A 97 -24.08 39.90 4.79
CA PRO A 97 -25.27 40.68 4.48
C PRO A 97 -25.22 41.18 3.02
N LYS A 98 -26.34 41.05 2.31
CA LYS A 98 -26.49 41.49 0.91
C LYS A 98 -25.94 42.91 0.74
N GLY A 99 -24.83 43.04 0.02
CA GLY A 99 -24.17 44.32 -0.27
C GLY A 99 -22.71 44.45 0.19
N VAL A 100 -22.20 43.52 1.01
CA VAL A 100 -20.76 43.48 1.34
C VAL A 100 -19.99 42.86 0.18
N ARG A 101 -18.98 43.57 -0.34
CA ARG A 101 -18.10 43.02 -1.39
C ARG A 101 -17.37 41.79 -0.84
N PRO A 102 -17.29 40.68 -1.59
CA PRO A 102 -16.74 39.42 -1.09
C PRO A 102 -15.25 39.51 -0.72
N TRP A 103 -14.56 40.52 -1.25
CA TRP A 103 -13.20 40.91 -0.86
C TRP A 103 -12.99 42.40 -1.19
N ILE A 104 -11.99 43.03 -0.57
CA ILE A 104 -11.60 44.42 -0.80
C ILE A 104 -10.08 44.59 -0.81
N ILE A 105 -9.58 45.50 -1.66
CA ILE A 105 -8.18 45.95 -1.60
C ILE A 105 -8.08 46.98 -0.48
N ARG A 106 -7.34 46.64 0.59
CA ARG A 106 -7.12 47.52 1.75
C ARG A 106 -6.03 48.54 1.47
N ILE A 107 -4.93 48.06 0.89
CA ILE A 107 -3.74 48.83 0.56
C ILE A 107 -3.31 48.42 -0.85
N ALA A 108 -2.98 49.40 -1.69
CA ALA A 108 -2.37 49.18 -2.99
C ALA A 108 -1.16 50.09 -3.10
N ILE A 109 0.01 49.50 -3.31
CA ILE A 109 1.26 50.22 -3.50
C ILE A 109 1.94 49.74 -4.77
N ASN A 110 2.80 50.60 -5.31
CA ASN A 110 3.70 50.24 -6.39
C ASN A 110 5.13 50.47 -5.93
N PHE A 111 6.02 49.55 -6.26
CA PHE A 111 7.45 49.66 -5.98
C PHE A 111 8.28 49.09 -7.13
N HIS A 112 9.58 49.34 -7.13
CA HIS A 112 10.49 48.78 -8.13
C HIS A 112 11.18 47.51 -7.61
N ALA A 113 11.24 46.48 -8.45
CA ALA A 113 12.05 45.28 -8.27
C ALA A 113 12.78 44.93 -9.56
N HIS A 114 13.90 44.21 -9.45
CA HIS A 114 14.52 43.58 -10.61
C HIS A 114 13.61 42.46 -11.13
N VAL A 115 13.50 42.31 -12.45
CA VAL A 115 12.65 41.27 -13.07
C VAL A 115 13.03 39.88 -12.57
N GLY A 116 14.32 39.60 -12.49
CA GLY A 116 14.84 38.33 -12.02
C GLY A 116 14.43 37.99 -10.60
N GLU A 117 14.70 38.89 -9.66
CA GLU A 117 14.33 38.76 -8.24
C GLU A 117 12.81 38.56 -8.07
N PHE A 118 11.99 39.25 -8.88
CA PHE A 118 10.54 39.07 -8.84
C PHE A 118 10.09 37.72 -9.39
N LEU A 119 10.68 37.23 -10.49
CA LEU A 119 10.34 35.91 -11.05
C LEU A 119 10.81 34.77 -10.13
N GLU A 120 11.96 34.92 -9.47
CA GLU A 120 12.44 34.01 -8.42
C GLU A 120 11.49 34.00 -7.21
N PHE A 121 10.99 35.18 -6.81
CA PHE A 121 9.93 35.28 -5.81
C PHE A 121 8.70 34.49 -6.23
N VAL A 122 8.19 34.68 -7.45
CA VAL A 122 7.01 33.97 -7.97
C VAL A 122 7.22 32.45 -7.96
N GLU A 123 8.37 31.98 -8.42
CA GLU A 123 8.73 30.56 -8.40
C GLU A 123 8.79 30.00 -6.96
N SER A 124 9.30 30.78 -6.00
CA SER A 124 9.42 30.34 -4.60
C SER A 124 8.07 30.08 -3.90
N LEU A 125 6.96 30.59 -4.46
CA LEU A 125 5.62 30.40 -3.90
C LEU A 125 5.09 28.98 -4.06
N ASP A 126 5.58 28.24 -5.05
CA ASP A 126 5.27 26.82 -5.24
C ASP A 126 6.57 26.00 -5.39
N PRO A 127 7.14 25.50 -4.27
CA PRO A 127 8.38 24.73 -4.31
C PRO A 127 8.26 23.40 -5.05
N THR A 128 7.04 22.99 -5.46
CA THR A 128 6.81 21.77 -6.24
C THR A 128 6.90 22.01 -7.76
N ARG A 129 6.98 23.27 -8.20
CA ARG A 129 7.01 23.64 -9.62
C ARG A 129 8.14 24.61 -9.92
N THR A 130 8.88 24.35 -11.00
CA THR A 130 9.83 25.31 -11.57
C THR A 130 9.12 26.21 -12.58
N LEU A 131 9.43 27.51 -12.55
CA LEU A 131 8.86 28.47 -13.50
C LEU A 131 9.71 28.47 -14.78
N GLU A 132 9.50 27.48 -15.64
CA GLU A 132 10.36 27.25 -16.82
C GLU A 132 10.39 28.45 -17.79
N ASP A 133 9.28 29.16 -17.95
CA ASP A 133 9.15 30.31 -18.85
C ASP A 133 9.90 31.57 -18.37
N LYS A 134 10.41 31.59 -17.12
CA LYS A 134 11.25 32.71 -16.63
C LYS A 134 12.49 32.93 -17.50
N VAL A 135 12.96 31.87 -18.16
CA VAL A 135 14.10 31.89 -19.10
C VAL A 135 13.91 32.90 -20.24
N LEU A 136 12.66 33.19 -20.62
CA LEU A 136 12.33 34.19 -21.65
C LEU A 136 12.81 35.59 -21.27
N TYR A 137 12.98 35.86 -19.97
CA TYR A 137 13.26 37.18 -19.42
C TYR A 137 14.71 37.35 -18.96
N ILE A 138 15.62 36.44 -19.31
CA ILE A 138 17.07 36.54 -18.97
C ILE A 138 17.64 37.90 -19.38
N ASP A 139 17.31 38.40 -20.57
CA ASP A 139 17.80 39.71 -21.05
C ASP A 139 17.22 40.90 -20.27
N LEU A 140 16.17 40.66 -19.47
CA LEU A 140 15.51 41.67 -18.65
C LEU A 140 15.80 41.49 -17.16
N TRP A 141 16.60 40.50 -16.74
CA TRP A 141 16.77 40.10 -15.33
C TRP A 141 17.13 41.29 -14.43
N ASP A 142 18.09 42.09 -14.86
CA ASP A 142 18.59 43.26 -14.13
C ASP A 142 17.74 44.52 -14.34
N GLN A 143 16.70 44.48 -15.18
CA GLN A 143 15.85 45.66 -15.40
C GLN A 143 14.96 45.92 -14.20
N LEU A 144 14.95 47.17 -13.73
CA LEU A 144 13.99 47.62 -12.73
C LEU A 144 12.62 47.85 -13.37
N ARG A 145 11.59 47.21 -12.81
CA ARG A 145 10.20 47.38 -13.24
C ARG A 145 9.27 47.58 -12.07
N TRP A 146 8.14 48.23 -12.36
CA TRP A 146 7.06 48.42 -11.40
C TRP A 146 6.38 47.08 -11.05
N VAL A 147 6.32 46.79 -9.76
CA VAL A 147 5.51 45.75 -9.14
C VAL A 147 4.32 46.42 -8.45
N SER A 148 3.11 45.98 -8.81
CA SER A 148 1.87 46.35 -8.11
C SER A 148 1.61 45.35 -7.01
N LEU A 149 1.57 45.80 -5.76
CA LEU A 149 1.29 44.98 -4.58
C LEU A 149 -0.01 45.42 -3.91
N TRP A 150 -0.91 44.46 -3.72
CA TRP A 150 -2.19 44.65 -3.06
C TRP A 150 -2.23 43.85 -1.75
N LEU A 151 -2.63 44.51 -0.66
CA LEU A 151 -3.11 43.84 0.54
C LEU A 151 -4.63 43.70 0.41
N VAL A 152 -5.08 42.48 0.20
CA VAL A 152 -6.49 42.13 0.03
C VAL A 152 -7.03 41.59 1.35
N GLN A 153 -8.20 42.07 1.75
CA GLN A 153 -8.98 41.44 2.82
C GLN A 153 -10.15 40.68 2.19
N VAL A 154 -10.27 39.39 2.53
CA VAL A 154 -11.46 38.60 2.18
C VAL A 154 -12.57 38.84 3.19
N ASN A 155 -13.82 38.90 2.74
CA ASN A 155 -14.99 39.09 3.61
C ASN A 155 -15.92 37.86 3.61
N GLN A 156 -15.52 36.81 2.90
CA GLN A 156 -16.09 35.47 2.92
C GLN A 156 -14.93 34.47 2.82
N ASP A 157 -15.23 33.20 3.02
CA ASP A 157 -14.24 32.13 2.96
C ASP A 157 -13.85 31.85 1.50
N TYR A 158 -12.55 31.61 1.27
CA TYR A 158 -11.96 31.30 -0.02
C TYR A 158 -10.86 30.26 0.15
N THR A 159 -10.71 29.38 -0.83
CA THR A 159 -9.40 28.76 -1.06
C THR A 159 -8.45 29.75 -1.74
N LEU A 160 -7.14 29.60 -1.53
CA LEU A 160 -6.13 30.48 -2.14
C LEU A 160 -6.21 30.44 -3.68
N THR A 161 -6.43 29.27 -4.28
CA THR A 161 -6.65 29.11 -5.73
C THR A 161 -7.90 29.83 -6.25
N GLU A 162 -9.03 29.77 -5.54
CA GLU A 162 -10.24 30.49 -5.96
C GLU A 162 -10.02 32.01 -5.94
N LEU A 163 -9.37 32.51 -4.88
CA LEU A 163 -9.08 33.92 -4.76
C LEU A 163 -8.05 34.39 -5.79
N GLU A 164 -7.05 33.56 -6.09
CA GLU A 164 -6.06 33.80 -7.14
C GLU A 164 -6.72 34.13 -8.48
N GLN A 165 -7.65 33.28 -8.95
CA GLN A 165 -8.34 33.48 -10.23
C GLN A 165 -9.07 34.82 -10.27
N VAL A 166 -9.72 35.18 -9.17
CA VAL A 166 -10.50 36.42 -9.05
C VAL A 166 -9.58 37.65 -9.03
N LEU A 167 -8.49 37.60 -8.27
CA LEU A 167 -7.51 38.69 -8.17
C LEU A 167 -6.73 38.87 -9.47
N PHE A 168 -6.33 37.78 -10.12
CA PHE A 168 -5.67 37.79 -11.42
C PHE A 168 -6.54 38.44 -12.50
N ALA A 169 -7.81 38.02 -12.60
CA ALA A 169 -8.75 38.62 -13.55
C ALA A 169 -8.92 40.13 -13.30
N ARG A 170 -8.98 40.55 -12.03
CA ARG A 170 -9.02 41.97 -11.68
C ARG A 170 -7.73 42.71 -12.04
N ALA A 171 -6.58 42.10 -11.77
CA ALA A 171 -5.27 42.68 -12.07
C ALA A 171 -5.10 42.88 -13.58
N LEU A 172 -5.50 41.92 -14.41
CA LEU A 172 -5.53 42.09 -15.86
C LEU A 172 -6.40 43.28 -16.29
N GLN A 173 -7.59 43.43 -15.70
CA GLN A 173 -8.50 44.53 -16.00
C GLN A 173 -7.91 45.91 -15.64
N LEU A 174 -7.25 46.01 -14.47
CA LEU A 174 -6.71 47.28 -13.97
C LEU A 174 -5.38 47.66 -14.62
N SER A 175 -4.52 46.68 -14.87
CA SER A 175 -3.18 46.89 -15.43
C SER A 175 -3.20 47.23 -16.93
N LYS A 176 -4.35 47.13 -17.60
CA LYS A 176 -4.53 47.39 -19.05
C LYS A 176 -3.46 46.69 -19.89
N VAL A 177 -3.17 45.43 -19.55
CA VAL A 177 -2.17 44.60 -20.22
C VAL A 177 -2.49 44.55 -21.72
N ARG A 178 -1.55 45.00 -22.54
CA ARG A 178 -1.70 45.00 -24.01
C ARG A 178 -1.48 43.59 -24.55
N ASN A 179 -1.93 43.33 -25.79
CA ASN A 179 -1.76 42.02 -26.44
C ASN A 179 -0.30 41.54 -26.55
N ASN A 180 0.67 42.47 -26.48
CA ASN A 180 2.10 42.19 -26.49
C ASN A 180 2.74 42.19 -25.08
N GLN A 181 1.93 42.00 -24.03
CA GLN A 181 2.37 41.97 -22.64
C GLN A 181 1.74 40.78 -21.93
N VAL A 182 2.41 40.32 -20.87
CA VAL A 182 1.91 39.31 -19.93
C VAL A 182 2.02 39.83 -18.50
N LEU A 183 1.27 39.23 -17.60
CA LEU A 183 1.28 39.56 -16.18
C LEU A 183 1.93 38.40 -15.41
N ALA A 184 3.15 38.60 -14.93
CA ALA A 184 3.75 37.71 -13.95
C ALA A 184 3.19 38.09 -12.57
N TYR A 185 2.79 37.11 -11.77
CA TYR A 185 2.13 37.39 -10.49
C TYR A 185 2.38 36.28 -9.48
N GLY A 186 2.21 36.64 -8.21
CA GLY A 186 2.29 35.73 -7.08
C GLY A 186 1.38 36.18 -5.96
N LEU A 187 0.86 35.24 -5.17
CA LEU A 187 0.03 35.54 -4.00
C LEU A 187 0.40 34.71 -2.78
N GLY A 188 0.03 35.23 -1.61
CA GLY A 188 0.38 34.60 -0.36
C GLY A 188 -0.23 35.21 0.88
N THR A 189 -0.21 34.47 1.97
CA THR A 189 -0.87 34.84 3.23
C THR A 189 0.08 34.87 4.42
N THR A 190 1.34 34.51 4.24
CA THR A 190 2.30 34.34 5.33
C THR A 190 3.17 35.58 5.53
N GLU A 191 3.75 35.71 6.72
CA GLU A 191 4.76 36.74 6.98
C GLU A 191 6.02 36.49 6.14
N ASN A 192 6.37 35.24 5.84
CA ASN A 192 7.52 34.90 4.99
C ASN A 192 7.42 35.55 3.62
N ILE A 193 6.23 35.49 2.99
CA ILE A 193 5.96 36.11 1.69
C ILE A 193 6.09 37.64 1.77
N ARG A 194 5.65 38.24 2.88
CA ARG A 194 5.86 39.67 3.12
C ARG A 194 7.34 40.03 3.22
N GLN A 195 8.16 39.20 3.87
CA GLN A 195 9.60 39.42 4.00
C GLN A 195 10.32 39.28 2.66
N GLN A 196 10.01 38.26 1.87
CA GLN A 196 10.54 38.11 0.51
C GLN A 196 10.22 39.34 -0.36
N LEU A 197 8.99 39.87 -0.27
CA LEU A 197 8.61 41.10 -0.96
C LEU A 197 9.35 42.35 -0.46
N ILE A 198 9.80 42.39 0.79
CA ILE A 198 10.67 43.47 1.29
C ILE A 198 12.08 43.34 0.71
N GLU A 199 12.59 42.13 0.62
CA GLU A 199 13.96 41.86 0.16
C GLU A 199 14.15 42.33 -1.30
N ILE A 200 13.14 42.13 -2.14
CA ILE A 200 13.18 42.54 -3.56
C ILE A 200 12.75 44.00 -3.81
N ASP A 201 12.28 44.71 -2.77
CA ASP A 201 11.74 46.07 -2.89
C ASP A 201 12.82 47.15 -2.81
N GLN A 202 13.16 47.71 -3.96
CA GLN A 202 14.19 48.74 -4.11
C GLN A 202 13.77 50.11 -3.55
N ASP A 203 12.45 50.35 -3.41
CA ASP A 203 11.91 51.60 -2.90
C ASP A 203 11.65 51.56 -1.37
N ARG A 204 11.84 50.39 -0.74
CA ARG A 204 11.55 50.13 0.69
C ARG A 204 10.14 50.53 1.11
N ARG A 205 9.16 50.47 0.21
CA ARG A 205 7.75 50.78 0.47
C ARG A 205 7.02 49.65 1.16
N VAL A 206 7.31 48.39 0.83
CA VAL A 206 6.65 47.20 1.41
C VAL A 206 6.84 47.18 2.93
N ALA A 207 8.06 47.39 3.42
CA ALA A 207 8.35 47.44 4.85
C ALA A 207 7.66 48.61 5.58
N ARG A 208 7.43 49.73 4.89
CA ARG A 208 6.83 50.95 5.47
C ARG A 208 5.30 50.92 5.45
N GLU A 209 4.71 50.37 4.40
CA GLU A 209 3.29 50.53 4.09
C GLU A 209 2.47 49.24 4.26
N ILE A 210 3.10 48.06 4.18
CA ILE A 210 2.40 46.78 4.36
C ILE A 210 2.58 46.28 5.80
N PRO A 211 1.48 46.14 6.57
CA PRO A 211 1.55 45.66 7.96
C PRO A 211 1.99 44.19 8.04
N GLN A 212 2.48 43.78 9.22
CA GLN A 212 2.81 42.39 9.51
C GLN A 212 1.57 41.48 9.39
N MET A 213 1.74 40.33 8.73
CA MET A 213 0.67 39.39 8.41
C MET A 213 0.45 38.37 9.53
N GLY A 214 1.54 37.93 10.18
CA GLY A 214 1.52 36.76 11.08
C GLY A 214 0.48 36.85 12.21
N LYS A 215 0.43 37.97 12.94
CA LYS A 215 -0.54 38.14 14.04
C LYS A 215 -1.98 38.24 13.56
N HIS A 216 -2.21 38.80 12.37
CA HIS A 216 -3.56 38.97 11.83
C HIS A 216 -4.10 37.66 11.25
N ASN A 217 -3.25 36.87 10.61
CA ASN A 217 -3.65 35.64 9.93
C ASN A 217 -3.59 34.37 10.80
N ALA A 218 -3.01 34.40 12.00
CA ALA A 218 -2.83 33.25 12.90
C ALA A 218 -4.08 32.41 13.23
N ARG A 219 -5.30 32.89 12.92
CA ARG A 219 -6.57 32.16 13.07
C ARG A 219 -7.52 32.32 11.87
N ARG A 220 -7.00 32.84 10.77
CA ARG A 220 -7.78 33.19 9.57
C ARG A 220 -7.26 32.52 8.31
N THR A 221 -6.17 31.77 8.43
CA THR A 221 -5.60 31.00 7.33
C THR A 221 -5.22 29.61 7.84
N TYR A 222 -5.59 28.56 7.11
CA TYR A 222 -5.27 27.18 7.45
C TYR A 222 -4.75 26.43 6.22
N GLY A 223 -3.86 25.46 6.43
CA GLY A 223 -3.20 24.73 5.33
C GLY A 223 -1.92 25.40 4.82
N SER A 224 -1.35 24.81 3.77
CA SER A 224 -0.14 25.31 3.10
C SER A 224 -0.26 25.17 1.59
N GLY A 225 0.43 26.07 0.86
CA GLY A 225 0.44 26.06 -0.60
C GLY A 225 -0.90 26.51 -1.23
N PRO A 226 -1.19 26.10 -2.48
CA PRO A 226 -2.32 26.63 -3.25
C PRO A 226 -3.70 26.26 -2.67
N TYR A 227 -3.77 25.25 -1.80
CA TYR A 227 -5.02 24.80 -1.17
C TYR A 227 -5.24 25.38 0.23
N SER A 228 -4.55 26.47 0.57
CA SER A 228 -4.75 27.11 1.87
C SER A 228 -6.14 27.76 1.94
N ASP A 229 -6.87 27.47 3.02
CA ASP A 229 -8.16 28.09 3.32
C ASP A 229 -7.95 29.45 3.97
N ILE A 230 -8.68 30.45 3.49
CA ILE A 230 -8.66 31.83 3.98
C ILE A 230 -10.06 32.18 4.45
N TYR A 231 -10.21 32.31 5.77
CA TYR A 231 -11.48 32.65 6.40
C TYR A 231 -11.76 34.15 6.34
N ALA A 232 -13.05 34.50 6.43
CA ALA A 232 -13.51 35.89 6.45
C ALA A 232 -12.68 36.78 7.42
N GLY A 233 -12.25 37.93 6.90
CA GLY A 233 -11.36 38.88 7.57
C GLY A 233 -9.86 38.60 7.37
N GLY A 234 -9.48 37.48 6.76
CA GLY A 234 -8.10 37.13 6.44
C GLY A 234 -7.45 38.08 5.44
N TRP A 235 -6.12 38.21 5.51
CA TRP A 235 -5.33 39.06 4.60
C TRP A 235 -4.52 38.23 3.61
N VAL A 236 -4.45 38.74 2.39
CA VAL A 236 -3.72 38.13 1.27
C VAL A 236 -2.90 39.20 0.57
N LEU A 237 -1.63 38.91 0.30
CA LEU A 237 -0.78 39.72 -0.56
C LEU A 237 -0.89 39.21 -1.98
N PHE A 238 -1.14 40.10 -2.92
CA PHE A 238 -1.12 39.82 -4.36
C PHE A 238 -0.13 40.78 -5.02
N ALA A 239 0.96 40.25 -5.56
CA ALA A 239 1.99 41.00 -6.25
C ALA A 239 1.96 40.68 -7.74
N SER A 240 2.11 41.69 -8.59
CA SER A 240 2.13 41.49 -10.04
C SER A 240 3.05 42.46 -10.77
N MET A 241 3.68 41.98 -11.84
CA MET A 241 4.59 42.73 -12.71
C MET A 241 4.19 42.53 -14.17
N VAL A 242 4.15 43.62 -14.94
CA VAL A 242 3.88 43.58 -16.37
C VAL A 242 5.17 43.36 -17.15
N LEU A 243 5.23 42.26 -17.89
CA LEU A 243 6.37 41.85 -18.72
C LEU A 243 6.00 41.90 -20.21
N PRO A 244 6.96 42.12 -21.11
CA PRO A 244 6.69 42.00 -22.54
C PRO A 244 6.37 40.54 -22.89
N LYS A 245 5.40 40.30 -23.77
CA LYS A 245 5.18 38.96 -24.32
C LYS A 245 6.30 38.67 -25.31
N ILE A 246 6.95 37.52 -25.18
CA ILE A 246 8.03 37.07 -26.08
C ILE A 246 7.53 35.80 -26.76
N GLU A 247 7.34 35.86 -28.08
CA GLU A 247 6.92 34.71 -28.88
C GLU A 247 8.03 34.27 -29.84
N LEU A 248 7.99 32.99 -30.27
CA LEU A 248 9.01 32.44 -31.18
C LEU A 248 9.14 33.29 -32.45
N LEU A 249 8.02 33.67 -33.07
CA LEU A 249 8.00 34.43 -34.32
C LEU A 249 8.54 35.87 -34.20
N ASP A 250 8.64 36.41 -32.99
CA ASP A 250 9.26 37.72 -32.75
C ASP A 250 10.79 37.67 -32.78
N VAL A 251 11.36 36.49 -32.50
CA VAL A 251 12.81 36.31 -32.30
C VAL A 251 13.45 35.38 -33.34
N ALA A 252 12.70 34.45 -33.91
CA ALA A 252 13.18 33.49 -34.89
C ALA A 252 12.10 33.05 -35.89
N THR A 253 12.53 32.60 -37.06
CA THR A 253 11.68 31.98 -38.07
C THR A 253 11.92 30.47 -38.07
N PRO A 254 10.94 29.64 -37.66
CA PRO A 254 11.03 28.19 -37.81
C PRO A 254 10.89 27.79 -39.28
N GLU A 255 11.69 26.81 -39.72
CA GLU A 255 11.62 26.20 -41.05
C GLU A 255 10.91 24.82 -40.98
N PHE A 256 10.77 24.11 -42.09
CA PHE A 256 10.13 22.79 -42.07
C PHE A 256 10.99 21.76 -41.32
N PRO A 257 10.39 20.89 -40.48
CA PRO A 257 11.13 19.86 -39.78
C PRO A 257 11.66 18.80 -40.76
N ILE A 258 12.86 18.30 -40.46
CA ILE A 258 13.54 17.23 -41.21
C ILE A 258 13.61 15.99 -40.32
N GLN A 259 13.41 14.82 -40.92
CA GLN A 259 13.51 13.54 -40.22
C GLN A 259 14.74 12.77 -40.72
N VAL A 260 15.49 12.20 -39.78
CA VAL A 260 16.69 11.42 -40.06
C VAL A 260 16.59 10.08 -39.34
N ALA A 261 16.67 8.99 -40.09
CA ALA A 261 16.73 7.65 -39.50
C ALA A 261 18.14 7.41 -38.95
N LEU A 262 18.23 7.06 -37.66
CA LEU A 262 19.45 6.76 -36.93
C LEU A 262 19.29 5.42 -36.18
N LYS A 263 20.38 4.94 -35.58
CA LYS A 263 20.29 3.90 -34.54
C LYS A 263 20.24 4.56 -33.17
N LEU A 264 19.66 3.89 -32.18
CA LEU A 264 19.62 4.40 -30.80
C LEU A 264 21.01 4.78 -30.26
N ARG A 265 22.05 3.99 -30.57
CA ARG A 265 23.43 4.30 -30.17
C ARG A 265 23.99 5.62 -30.72
N ASP A 266 23.41 6.15 -31.80
CA ASP A 266 23.87 7.38 -32.44
C ASP A 266 23.29 8.64 -31.75
N LEU A 267 22.43 8.47 -30.74
CA LEU A 267 21.74 9.54 -30.00
C LEU A 267 22.46 10.02 -28.74
N ASP A 268 23.68 9.53 -28.45
CA ASP A 268 24.49 9.89 -27.28
C ASP A 268 24.70 11.41 -27.13
N PHE A 269 24.77 12.14 -28.25
CA PHE A 269 24.95 13.60 -28.24
C PHE A 269 23.71 14.37 -27.75
N LEU A 270 22.55 13.73 -27.78
CA LEU A 270 21.25 14.32 -27.49
C LEU A 270 20.69 13.86 -26.13
N ILE A 271 20.83 12.57 -25.80
CA ILE A 271 20.23 11.98 -24.60
C ILE A 271 21.18 12.15 -23.40
N PRO A 272 20.85 12.97 -22.39
CA PRO A 272 21.69 13.13 -21.22
C PRO A 272 21.63 11.86 -20.36
N ALA A 273 22.73 11.13 -20.26
CA ALA A 273 22.78 9.87 -19.50
C ALA A 273 22.24 9.96 -18.05
N PRO A 274 22.54 11.01 -17.27
CA PRO A 274 21.99 11.15 -15.91
C PRO A 274 20.47 11.34 -15.90
N LEU A 275 19.92 12.08 -16.88
CA LEU A 275 18.48 12.30 -16.98
C LEU A 275 17.76 11.01 -17.37
N PHE A 276 18.34 10.24 -18.31
CA PHE A 276 17.80 8.93 -18.68
C PHE A 276 17.79 7.98 -17.47
N GLU A 277 18.88 7.91 -16.72
CA GLU A 277 18.97 7.06 -15.54
C GLU A 277 18.01 7.49 -14.43
N GLN A 278 17.84 8.80 -14.21
CA GLN A 278 16.86 9.34 -13.28
C GLN A 278 15.43 8.96 -13.67
N ASN A 279 15.11 8.98 -14.96
CA ASN A 279 13.75 8.70 -15.45
C ASN A 279 13.40 7.20 -15.45
N PHE A 280 14.36 6.31 -15.71
CA PHE A 280 14.09 4.87 -15.92
C PHE A 280 14.80 3.91 -14.96
N GLY A 281 15.65 4.42 -14.05
CA GLY A 281 16.42 3.58 -13.12
C GLY A 281 17.40 2.61 -13.82
N LEU A 282 17.81 2.93 -15.05
CA LEU A 282 18.79 2.18 -15.84
C LEU A 282 19.68 3.16 -16.59
N SER A 283 21.00 2.94 -16.57
CA SER A 283 21.91 3.82 -17.32
C SER A 283 21.69 3.72 -18.83
N TRP A 284 21.83 4.85 -19.52
CA TRP A 284 21.73 4.91 -20.99
C TRP A 284 22.68 3.92 -21.68
N THR A 285 23.92 3.81 -21.18
CA THR A 285 24.93 2.86 -21.68
C THR A 285 24.45 1.41 -21.62
N ALA A 286 23.82 0.99 -20.51
CA ALA A 286 23.26 -0.36 -20.40
C ALA A 286 22.10 -0.57 -21.39
N TYR A 287 21.24 0.44 -21.56
CA TYR A 287 20.13 0.38 -22.50
C TYR A 287 20.59 0.20 -23.95
N ILE A 288 21.59 0.98 -24.41
CA ILE A 288 22.09 0.89 -25.79
C ILE A 288 22.98 -0.33 -26.04
N GLN A 289 23.52 -0.99 -25.01
CA GLN A 289 24.21 -2.27 -25.19
C GLN A 289 23.23 -3.32 -25.72
N GLU A 290 22.01 -3.35 -25.19
CA GLU A 290 20.98 -4.29 -25.65
C GLU A 290 20.26 -3.77 -26.91
N TRP A 291 19.85 -2.50 -26.91
CA TRP A 291 18.95 -1.97 -27.92
C TRP A 291 19.59 -1.01 -28.92
N GLY A 292 20.89 -0.75 -28.82
CA GLY A 292 21.56 0.29 -29.60
C GLY A 292 21.54 0.13 -31.11
N ASN A 293 21.12 -1.04 -31.64
CA ASN A 293 20.91 -1.26 -33.07
C ASN A 293 19.48 -0.99 -33.55
N ARG A 294 18.52 -0.76 -32.64
CA ARG A 294 17.14 -0.42 -33.01
C ARG A 294 17.12 0.90 -33.77
N PRO A 295 16.30 1.01 -34.82
CA PRO A 295 16.10 2.27 -35.53
C PRO A 295 15.41 3.28 -34.61
N ALA A 296 15.81 4.54 -34.72
CA ALA A 296 15.20 5.69 -34.08
C ALA A 296 15.14 6.86 -35.07
N THR A 297 14.16 7.74 -34.90
CA THR A 297 14.01 8.91 -35.78
C THR A 297 14.47 10.16 -35.03
N LEU A 298 15.53 10.78 -35.53
CA LEU A 298 15.92 12.12 -35.12
C LEU A 298 15.12 13.14 -35.90
N PHE A 299 14.43 14.01 -35.18
CA PHE A 299 13.73 15.16 -35.75
C PHE A 299 14.60 16.41 -35.59
N LEU A 300 14.71 17.18 -36.66
CA LEU A 300 15.48 18.40 -36.73
C LEU A 300 14.52 19.53 -37.07
N GLN A 301 14.31 20.47 -36.15
CA GLN A 301 13.50 21.66 -36.35
C GLN A 301 14.44 22.86 -36.57
N PRO A 302 14.70 23.28 -37.83
CA PRO A 302 15.60 24.38 -38.10
C PRO A 302 14.94 25.70 -37.70
N VAL A 303 15.72 26.63 -37.18
CA VAL A 303 15.29 27.98 -36.81
C VAL A 303 16.35 29.00 -37.24
N THR A 304 15.88 30.13 -37.79
CA THR A 304 16.74 31.26 -38.14
C THR A 304 16.46 32.42 -37.19
N VAL A 305 17.48 32.92 -36.51
CA VAL A 305 17.33 34.05 -35.60
C VAL A 305 17.03 35.32 -36.39
N VAL A 306 15.97 36.04 -36.02
CA VAL A 306 15.53 37.29 -36.67
C VAL A 306 15.89 38.49 -35.80
N LYS A 307 15.84 38.32 -34.47
CA LYS A 307 16.15 39.36 -33.49
C LYS A 307 17.09 38.78 -32.43
N LYS A 308 17.91 39.64 -31.83
CA LYS A 308 18.74 39.26 -30.68
C LYS A 308 17.89 38.55 -29.62
N VAL A 309 18.34 37.36 -29.19
CA VAL A 309 17.66 36.54 -28.17
C VAL A 309 18.68 35.65 -27.45
N HIS A 310 18.53 35.47 -26.15
CA HIS A 310 19.32 34.51 -25.39
C HIS A 310 19.09 33.07 -25.86
N GLN A 311 20.14 32.24 -25.94
CA GLN A 311 20.06 30.85 -26.43
C GLN A 311 18.98 30.04 -25.70
N LEU A 312 18.97 30.08 -24.37
CA LEU A 312 18.00 29.32 -23.56
C LEU A 312 16.55 29.76 -23.81
N ALA A 313 16.32 31.04 -24.09
CA ALA A 313 14.98 31.53 -24.43
C ALA A 313 14.53 31.01 -25.80
N LEU A 314 15.44 30.99 -26.79
CA LEU A 314 15.13 30.41 -28.10
C LEU A 314 14.89 28.90 -28.02
N GLU A 315 15.66 28.19 -27.19
CA GLU A 315 15.51 26.76 -26.93
C GLU A 315 14.12 26.47 -26.37
N TYR A 316 13.73 27.16 -25.28
CA TYR A 316 12.40 27.03 -24.68
C TYR A 316 11.27 27.32 -25.68
N LEU A 317 11.34 28.44 -26.43
CA LEU A 317 10.31 28.81 -27.41
C LEU A 317 10.17 27.77 -28.53
N THR A 318 11.29 27.21 -28.99
CA THR A 318 11.29 26.20 -30.05
C THR A 318 10.77 24.86 -29.51
N GLU A 319 11.16 24.48 -28.30
CA GLU A 319 10.67 23.30 -27.61
C GLU A 319 9.15 23.35 -27.39
N GLN A 320 8.60 24.47 -26.90
CA GLN A 320 7.14 24.61 -26.73
C GLN A 320 6.38 24.45 -28.05
N MET A 321 6.91 24.97 -29.16
CA MET A 321 6.34 24.76 -30.49
C MET A 321 6.36 23.28 -30.88
N VAL A 322 7.48 22.59 -30.66
CA VAL A 322 7.62 21.14 -30.96
C VAL A 322 6.67 20.31 -30.11
N LEU A 323 6.61 20.56 -28.80
CA LEU A 323 5.70 19.85 -27.89
C LEU A 323 4.24 20.07 -28.28
N GLN A 324 3.86 21.27 -28.68
CA GLN A 324 2.51 21.55 -29.18
C GLN A 324 2.22 20.78 -30.48
N ALA A 325 3.20 20.70 -31.41
CA ALA A 325 3.05 19.91 -32.63
C ALA A 325 2.90 18.41 -32.34
N LEU A 326 3.68 17.86 -31.41
CA LEU A 326 3.59 16.45 -31.00
C LEU A 326 2.21 16.13 -30.41
N ARG A 327 1.69 17.00 -29.52
CA ARG A 327 0.33 16.86 -28.96
C ARG A 327 -0.77 16.85 -30.01
N ASN A 328 -0.58 17.54 -31.13
CA ASN A 328 -1.56 17.60 -32.22
C ASN A 328 -1.50 16.39 -33.15
N VAL A 329 -0.34 15.73 -33.26
CA VAL A 329 -0.11 14.57 -34.14
C VAL A 329 -0.48 13.26 -33.44
N GLN A 330 -0.24 13.16 -32.13
CA GLN A 330 -0.54 11.98 -31.34
C GLN A 330 -1.92 12.11 -30.68
N GLY A 331 -2.92 11.40 -31.21
CA GLY A 331 -4.14 11.06 -30.44
C GLY A 331 -3.87 9.99 -29.36
N ALA A 332 -2.66 9.94 -28.80
CA ALA A 332 -2.12 8.83 -28.01
C ALA A 332 -1.69 9.27 -26.61
N ALA A 333 -1.82 8.34 -25.65
CA ALA A 333 -1.65 8.58 -24.22
C ALA A 333 -0.25 9.14 -23.88
N PRO A 334 -0.16 10.32 -23.25
CA PRO A 334 1.10 11.01 -22.95
C PRO A 334 2.02 10.32 -21.92
N ASP A 335 1.64 9.15 -21.38
CA ASP A 335 2.31 8.58 -20.21
C ASP A 335 3.44 7.57 -20.53
N SER A 336 3.66 7.20 -21.80
CA SER A 336 4.68 6.18 -22.18
C SER A 336 5.78 6.63 -23.14
N ASP A 337 5.59 7.78 -23.80
CA ASP A 337 6.58 8.33 -24.73
C ASP A 337 7.48 9.32 -24.01
N SER A 338 8.79 9.08 -24.07
CA SER A 338 9.80 9.94 -23.46
C SER A 338 10.45 10.84 -24.49
N TYR A 339 10.53 12.11 -24.15
CA TYR A 339 11.02 13.15 -25.04
C TYR A 339 12.39 13.66 -24.60
N PHE A 340 13.32 13.77 -25.56
CA PHE A 340 14.64 14.37 -25.36
C PHE A 340 14.91 15.35 -26.48
N GLY A 341 15.15 16.61 -26.15
CA GLY A 341 15.38 17.68 -27.10
C GLY A 341 16.47 18.63 -26.65
N ARG A 342 17.15 19.26 -27.62
CA ARG A 342 18.15 20.30 -27.36
C ARG A 342 18.33 21.24 -28.55
N LEU A 343 18.56 22.52 -28.27
CA LEU A 343 18.96 23.51 -29.28
C LEU A 343 20.46 23.49 -29.55
N PHE A 344 20.83 23.41 -30.83
CA PHE A 344 22.20 23.53 -31.32
C PHE A 344 22.33 24.72 -32.26
N VAL A 345 23.19 25.68 -31.90
CA VAL A 345 23.63 26.72 -32.85
C VAL A 345 24.62 26.09 -33.82
N LEU A 346 24.38 26.21 -35.13
CA LEU A 346 25.06 25.41 -36.16
C LEU A 346 26.48 25.92 -36.51
N ASN A 347 27.30 26.16 -35.48
CA ASN A 347 28.73 26.44 -35.62
C ASN A 347 29.52 25.14 -35.93
N ARG A 348 30.82 25.23 -36.23
CA ARG A 348 31.63 24.04 -36.57
C ARG A 348 31.62 22.96 -35.49
N ASN A 349 31.78 23.35 -34.22
CA ASN A 349 31.80 22.38 -33.11
C ASN A 349 30.46 21.64 -32.96
N ALA A 350 29.33 22.35 -33.04
CA ALA A 350 28.02 21.72 -32.98
C ALA A 350 27.80 20.75 -34.15
N LEU A 351 28.21 21.12 -35.36
CA LEU A 351 28.11 20.26 -36.55
C LEU A 351 28.91 18.96 -36.39
N ASP A 352 30.06 19.00 -35.72
CA ASP A 352 30.91 17.83 -35.49
C ASP A 352 30.30 16.85 -34.48
N LYS A 353 29.39 17.30 -33.60
CA LYS A 353 28.67 16.47 -32.62
C LYS A 353 27.61 15.57 -33.27
N PHE A 354 27.06 15.96 -34.41
CA PHE A 354 26.04 15.16 -35.08
C PHE A 354 26.64 13.88 -35.69
N PRO A 355 25.91 12.75 -35.62
CA PRO A 355 26.34 11.49 -36.20
C PRO A 355 26.45 11.59 -37.72
N ALA A 356 27.30 10.75 -38.32
CA ALA A 356 27.60 10.79 -39.75
C ALA A 356 26.35 10.75 -40.64
N ALA A 357 25.32 10.00 -40.24
CA ALA A 357 24.07 9.88 -40.97
C ALA A 357 23.23 11.17 -41.01
N ALA A 358 23.35 12.07 -40.03
CA ALA A 358 22.67 13.36 -39.99
C ALA A 358 23.54 14.54 -40.48
N ARG A 359 24.87 14.36 -40.50
CA ARG A 359 25.84 15.44 -40.68
C ARG A 359 25.66 16.23 -41.98
N SER A 360 25.37 15.57 -43.10
CA SER A 360 25.18 16.25 -44.40
C SER A 360 23.93 17.15 -44.39
N GLN A 361 22.84 16.69 -43.81
CA GLN A 361 21.58 17.43 -43.70
C GLN A 361 21.74 18.63 -42.76
N VAL A 362 22.34 18.43 -41.59
CA VAL A 362 22.56 19.53 -40.63
C VAL A 362 23.55 20.56 -41.20
N ASN A 363 24.61 20.12 -41.91
CA ASN A 363 25.54 21.03 -42.58
C ASN A 363 24.85 21.95 -43.59
N ALA A 364 23.84 21.44 -44.31
CA ALA A 364 23.08 22.20 -45.30
C ALA A 364 22.17 23.28 -44.67
N LEU A 365 21.79 23.12 -43.40
CA LEU A 365 20.99 24.09 -42.64
C LEU A 365 21.80 25.30 -42.14
N SER A 366 23.12 25.18 -42.07
CA SER A 366 24.01 26.24 -41.59
C SER A 366 24.42 27.22 -42.70
N ASN A 367 24.98 28.38 -42.31
CA ASN A 367 25.55 29.38 -43.22
C ASN A 367 26.99 29.75 -42.81
N ASP A 368 27.74 30.41 -43.70
CA ASP A 368 29.15 30.74 -43.46
C ASP A 368 29.36 31.64 -42.25
N THR A 369 28.40 32.51 -41.94
CA THR A 369 28.43 33.37 -40.75
C THR A 369 28.38 32.55 -39.47
N THR A 370 27.42 31.63 -39.36
CA THR A 370 27.22 30.79 -38.17
C THR A 370 28.37 29.80 -38.00
N ARG A 371 28.87 29.22 -39.10
CA ARG A 371 29.99 28.25 -39.07
C ARG A 371 31.28 28.82 -38.49
N ARG A 372 31.49 30.14 -38.57
CA ARG A 372 32.71 30.81 -38.10
C ARG A 372 32.67 31.18 -36.61
N LEU A 373 31.53 31.02 -35.95
CA LEU A 373 31.38 31.32 -34.53
C LEU A 373 32.16 30.32 -33.68
N ASP A 374 32.81 30.81 -32.62
CA ASP A 374 33.38 29.95 -31.58
C ASP A 374 32.32 29.51 -30.57
N ASP A 375 32.67 28.62 -29.65
CA ASP A 375 31.72 28.06 -28.68
C ASP A 375 31.29 29.05 -27.60
N LEU A 376 32.15 30.02 -27.27
CA LEU A 376 31.87 31.04 -26.26
C LEU A 376 30.87 32.08 -26.80
N ALA A 377 30.92 32.37 -28.09
CA ALA A 377 30.02 33.29 -28.76
C ALA A 377 28.58 32.76 -28.86
N VAL A 378 28.38 31.44 -28.78
CA VAL A 378 27.06 30.81 -28.95
C VAL A 378 26.38 30.41 -27.64
N SER A 379 27.06 30.52 -26.50
CA SER A 379 26.53 30.14 -25.18
C SER A 379 25.67 31.21 -24.49
N GLY A 380 25.42 32.34 -25.15
CA GLY A 380 24.66 33.48 -24.59
C GLY A 380 23.70 34.06 -25.60
N ASP A 381 23.93 35.31 -26.00
CA ASP A 381 23.09 36.01 -26.96
C ASP A 381 23.29 35.50 -28.40
N LEU A 382 22.19 35.12 -29.04
CA LEU A 382 22.15 34.80 -30.46
C LEU A 382 21.75 36.04 -31.26
N PHE A 383 22.41 36.25 -32.41
CA PHE A 383 22.21 37.44 -33.23
C PHE A 383 21.44 37.14 -34.52
N PRO A 384 20.83 38.17 -35.15
CA PRO A 384 20.11 38.00 -36.40
C PRO A 384 20.93 37.27 -37.48
N ASN A 385 20.24 36.45 -38.26
CA ASN A 385 20.77 35.64 -39.36
C ASN A 385 21.66 34.44 -38.92
N TRP A 386 21.77 34.17 -37.62
CA TRP A 386 22.38 32.94 -37.10
C TRP A 386 21.43 31.76 -37.28
N LYS A 387 22.00 30.60 -37.61
CA LYS A 387 21.26 29.34 -37.86
C LYS A 387 21.37 28.42 -36.65
N ALA A 388 20.23 27.95 -36.16
CA ALA A 388 20.18 26.93 -35.13
C ALA A 388 19.23 25.80 -35.56
N VAL A 389 19.38 24.64 -34.92
CA VAL A 389 18.47 23.52 -35.06
C VAL A 389 18.09 23.03 -33.69
N PHE A 390 16.80 22.85 -33.45
CA PHE A 390 16.33 22.12 -32.29
C PHE A 390 16.21 20.65 -32.68
N ALA A 391 17.10 19.83 -32.15
CA ALA A 391 17.17 18.41 -32.43
C ALA A 391 16.45 17.66 -31.32
N TYR A 392 15.55 16.74 -31.67
CA TYR A 392 14.79 15.97 -30.67
C TYR A 392 14.47 14.55 -31.13
N VAL A 393 14.21 13.68 -30.16
CA VAL A 393 13.76 12.31 -30.36
C VAL A 393 12.62 12.00 -29.40
N VAL A 394 11.68 11.19 -29.86
CA VAL A 394 10.63 10.59 -29.04
C VAL A 394 10.91 9.10 -28.97
N LEU A 395 11.08 8.59 -27.76
CA LEU A 395 11.39 7.18 -27.50
C LEU A 395 10.23 6.54 -26.75
N THR A 396 9.70 5.45 -27.30
CA THR A 396 8.78 4.56 -26.58
C THR A 396 9.63 3.57 -25.77
N ILE A 397 9.64 3.74 -24.46
CA ILE A 397 10.42 2.91 -23.53
C ILE A 397 9.43 2.21 -22.60
N ASP A 398 9.22 0.93 -22.86
CA ASP A 398 8.35 0.08 -22.05
C ASP A 398 9.16 -0.75 -21.02
N GLU A 399 8.47 -1.23 -19.98
CA GLU A 399 9.05 -2.05 -18.92
C GLU A 399 9.72 -3.34 -19.44
N GLU A 400 9.23 -3.93 -20.54
CA GLU A 400 9.85 -5.12 -21.16
C GLU A 400 11.21 -4.77 -21.77
N SER A 401 11.31 -3.64 -22.46
CA SER A 401 12.55 -3.14 -23.02
C SER A 401 13.58 -2.82 -21.94
N LEU A 402 13.14 -2.25 -20.81
CA LEU A 402 13.99 -1.95 -19.66
C LEU A 402 14.43 -3.23 -18.94
N GLY A 403 13.51 -4.16 -18.72
CA GLY A 403 13.80 -5.46 -18.12
C GLY A 403 14.81 -6.26 -18.94
N ALA A 404 14.65 -6.30 -20.26
CA ALA A 404 15.59 -6.97 -21.16
C ALA A 404 16.98 -6.33 -21.10
N ALA A 405 17.06 -5.00 -21.18
CA ALA A 405 18.33 -4.30 -21.08
C ALA A 405 19.01 -4.50 -19.71
N ARG A 406 18.23 -4.66 -18.64
CA ARG A 406 18.72 -4.88 -17.29
C ARG A 406 19.22 -6.32 -17.08
N TYR A 407 18.48 -7.31 -17.55
CA TYR A 407 18.68 -8.71 -17.14
C TYR A 407 19.29 -9.61 -18.21
N HIS A 408 19.10 -9.32 -19.50
CA HIS A 408 19.61 -10.16 -20.58
C HIS A 408 21.16 -10.24 -20.62
N PRO A 409 21.92 -9.15 -20.38
CA PRO A 409 23.38 -9.25 -20.25
C PRO A 409 23.81 -10.17 -19.11
N GLN A 410 23.11 -10.13 -17.98
CA GLN A 410 23.38 -11.02 -16.84
C GLN A 410 23.03 -12.47 -17.18
N ALA A 411 21.91 -12.71 -17.87
CA ALA A 411 21.52 -14.04 -18.32
C ALA A 411 22.55 -14.67 -19.26
N ARG A 412 23.09 -13.92 -20.23
CA ARG A 412 24.19 -14.38 -21.10
C ARG A 412 25.44 -14.76 -20.33
N HIS A 413 25.74 -14.06 -19.23
CA HIS A 413 26.85 -14.41 -18.35
C HIS A 413 26.58 -15.68 -17.53
N LEU A 414 25.34 -15.87 -17.07
CA LEU A 414 24.93 -17.01 -16.25
C LEU A 414 24.72 -18.30 -17.07
N LEU A 415 24.31 -18.20 -18.34
CA LEU A 415 24.06 -19.33 -19.22
C LEU A 415 25.21 -20.35 -19.24
N PRO A 416 26.47 -19.99 -19.54
CA PRO A 416 27.56 -20.97 -19.56
C PRO A 416 27.84 -21.59 -18.19
N LEU A 417 27.62 -20.86 -17.09
CA LEU A 417 27.77 -21.38 -15.73
C LEU A 417 26.71 -22.44 -15.43
N LEU A 418 25.47 -22.18 -15.81
CA LEU A 418 24.38 -23.14 -15.69
C LEU A 418 24.63 -24.38 -16.56
N LEU A 419 25.00 -24.19 -17.83
CA LEU A 419 25.29 -25.31 -18.74
C LEU A 419 26.46 -26.18 -18.23
N THR A 420 27.48 -25.58 -17.64
CA THR A 420 28.60 -26.31 -17.00
C THR A 420 28.10 -27.13 -15.80
N LYS A 421 27.18 -26.60 -15.00
CA LYS A 421 26.57 -27.38 -13.91
C LYS A 421 25.70 -28.50 -14.44
N LEU A 422 24.96 -28.30 -15.52
CA LEU A 422 24.10 -29.32 -16.13
C LEU A 422 24.87 -30.50 -16.75
N SER A 423 26.20 -30.43 -16.91
CA SER A 423 27.01 -31.56 -17.38
C SER A 423 27.30 -32.62 -16.32
N GLY A 424 26.94 -32.38 -15.05
CA GLY A 424 27.11 -33.37 -13.97
C GLY A 424 26.13 -34.55 -14.03
N ASP A 425 26.38 -35.53 -13.15
CA ASP A 425 25.56 -36.74 -12.96
C ASP A 425 24.33 -36.43 -12.10
N GLU A 426 23.14 -36.79 -12.58
CA GLU A 426 21.88 -36.52 -11.90
C GLU A 426 21.71 -37.31 -10.59
N GLY A 427 22.39 -38.46 -10.47
CA GLY A 427 22.35 -39.33 -9.30
C GLY A 427 23.28 -38.91 -8.16
N ASP A 428 24.13 -37.91 -8.36
CA ASP A 428 25.09 -37.43 -7.37
C ASP A 428 24.47 -36.36 -6.44
N ASP A 429 24.39 -36.67 -5.14
CA ASP A 429 23.88 -35.76 -4.11
C ASP A 429 24.67 -34.44 -4.03
N ASP A 430 25.98 -34.44 -4.31
CA ASP A 430 26.78 -33.23 -4.33
C ASP A 430 26.38 -32.32 -5.49
N TRP A 431 26.23 -32.88 -6.69
CA TRP A 431 25.73 -32.16 -7.85
C TRP A 431 24.33 -31.56 -7.60
N GLN A 432 23.41 -32.34 -7.03
CA GLN A 432 22.05 -31.86 -6.72
C GLN A 432 22.08 -30.66 -5.76
N ARG A 433 22.90 -30.75 -4.70
CA ARG A 433 23.07 -29.66 -3.73
C ARG A 433 23.71 -28.43 -4.35
N GLU A 434 24.69 -28.61 -5.23
CA GLU A 434 25.34 -27.49 -5.92
C GLU A 434 24.44 -26.80 -6.93
N LEU A 435 23.63 -27.53 -7.68
CA LEU A 435 22.66 -26.95 -8.62
C LEU A 435 21.55 -26.23 -7.86
N LEU A 436 21.01 -26.83 -6.80
CA LEU A 436 20.02 -26.19 -5.94
C LEU A 436 20.58 -24.90 -5.32
N ARG A 437 21.80 -24.94 -4.79
CA ARG A 437 22.49 -23.76 -4.24
C ARG A 437 22.69 -22.70 -5.31
N PHE A 438 23.12 -23.07 -6.52
CA PHE A 438 23.26 -22.14 -7.63
C PHE A 438 21.94 -21.44 -7.97
N LEU A 439 20.85 -22.19 -8.13
CA LEU A 439 19.54 -21.60 -8.42
C LEU A 439 19.09 -20.65 -7.30
N ARG A 440 19.27 -21.07 -6.04
CA ARG A 440 18.88 -20.29 -4.87
C ARG A 440 19.69 -19.00 -4.72
N ASP A 441 21.00 -19.09 -4.82
CA ASP A 441 21.90 -17.95 -4.60
C ASP A 441 21.81 -16.95 -5.75
N THR A 442 21.51 -17.42 -6.97
CA THR A 442 21.45 -16.57 -8.18
C THR A 442 20.07 -15.96 -8.40
N PHE A 443 19.00 -16.72 -8.15
CA PHE A 443 17.62 -16.31 -8.50
C PHE A 443 16.68 -16.18 -7.30
N GLY A 444 17.14 -16.52 -6.09
CA GLY A 444 16.38 -16.44 -4.86
C GLY A 444 15.69 -17.76 -4.48
N SER A 445 15.32 -17.89 -3.19
CA SER A 445 14.59 -19.05 -2.67
C SER A 445 13.08 -18.96 -2.85
N ASN A 446 12.55 -17.74 -2.92
CA ASN A 446 11.12 -17.44 -2.88
C ASN A 446 10.79 -16.47 -4.03
N PRO A 447 10.71 -16.95 -5.28
CA PRO A 447 10.31 -16.10 -6.39
C PRO A 447 8.88 -15.58 -6.19
N PRO A 448 8.53 -14.44 -6.82
CA PRO A 448 7.17 -13.93 -6.76
C PRO A 448 6.17 -14.92 -7.36
N THR A 449 4.93 -14.93 -6.87
CA THR A 449 3.88 -15.84 -7.35
C THR A 449 3.39 -15.52 -8.76
N THR A 450 3.67 -14.30 -9.23
CA THR A 450 3.37 -13.82 -10.57
C THR A 450 4.62 -13.21 -11.20
N ARG A 451 4.65 -13.20 -12.53
CA ARG A 451 5.73 -12.54 -13.28
C ARG A 451 5.78 -11.04 -12.94
N PRO A 452 6.94 -10.49 -12.53
CA PRO A 452 7.11 -9.05 -12.36
C PRO A 452 7.16 -8.33 -13.71
N ASP A 453 6.81 -7.04 -13.74
CA ASP A 453 6.93 -6.21 -14.94
C ASP A 453 8.39 -6.16 -15.42
N GLY A 454 8.62 -6.30 -16.73
CA GLY A 454 9.95 -6.43 -17.31
C GLY A 454 10.63 -7.79 -17.13
N GLY A 455 10.01 -8.72 -16.39
CA GLY A 455 10.52 -10.07 -16.16
C GLY A 455 11.60 -10.16 -15.08
N SER A 456 12.27 -11.31 -15.01
CA SER A 456 13.32 -11.60 -14.01
C SER A 456 14.58 -12.13 -14.67
N VAL A 457 15.72 -12.10 -13.95
CA VAL A 457 16.98 -12.68 -14.46
C VAL A 457 16.78 -14.14 -14.90
N PHE A 458 16.01 -14.92 -14.14
CA PHE A 458 15.73 -16.30 -14.49
C PHE A 458 14.96 -16.43 -15.80
N GLU A 459 13.98 -15.56 -16.06
CA GLU A 459 13.26 -15.53 -17.34
C GLU A 459 14.22 -15.36 -18.52
N TYR A 460 15.13 -14.40 -18.44
CA TYR A 460 16.09 -14.17 -19.52
C TYR A 460 17.12 -15.31 -19.64
N VAL A 461 17.40 -16.07 -18.57
CA VAL A 461 18.16 -17.32 -18.67
C VAL A 461 17.36 -18.39 -19.43
N LEU A 462 16.05 -18.47 -19.25
CA LEU A 462 15.19 -19.37 -20.04
C LEU A 462 15.15 -18.95 -21.53
N VAL A 463 15.10 -17.64 -21.81
CA VAL A 463 15.20 -17.10 -23.19
C VAL A 463 16.51 -17.54 -23.84
N GLU A 464 17.63 -17.36 -23.15
CA GLU A 464 18.95 -17.75 -23.67
C GLU A 464 19.08 -19.28 -23.82
N LEU A 465 18.52 -20.08 -22.90
CA LEU A 465 18.46 -21.54 -23.02
C LEU A 465 17.62 -21.98 -24.22
N GLU A 466 16.47 -21.35 -24.46
CA GLU A 466 15.60 -21.65 -25.61
C GLU A 466 16.30 -21.30 -26.92
N ALA A 467 16.95 -20.13 -27.00
CA ALA A 467 17.72 -19.71 -28.17
C ALA A 467 18.85 -20.70 -28.53
N HIS A 468 19.42 -21.39 -27.53
CA HIS A 468 20.46 -22.42 -27.72
C HIS A 468 19.90 -23.85 -27.80
N GLY A 469 18.58 -24.04 -27.77
CA GLY A 469 17.93 -25.36 -27.80
C GLY A 469 18.17 -26.22 -26.55
N GLN A 470 18.57 -25.60 -25.43
CA GLN A 470 18.94 -26.27 -24.16
C GLN A 470 17.85 -26.17 -23.08
N LEU A 471 16.71 -25.55 -23.39
CA LEU A 471 15.64 -25.39 -22.40
C LEU A 471 15.15 -26.71 -21.82
N SER A 472 14.93 -27.72 -22.68
CA SER A 472 14.49 -29.05 -22.22
C SER A 472 15.55 -29.75 -21.36
N LEU A 473 16.83 -29.57 -21.68
CA LEU A 473 17.94 -30.18 -20.94
C LEU A 473 17.89 -29.82 -19.45
N LEU A 474 17.63 -28.54 -19.12
CA LEU A 474 17.53 -28.08 -17.73
C LEU A 474 16.48 -28.87 -16.95
N PHE A 475 15.26 -28.94 -17.48
CA PHE A 475 14.16 -29.63 -16.81
C PHE A 475 14.36 -31.15 -16.80
N ASP A 476 14.88 -31.74 -17.89
CA ASP A 476 15.13 -33.17 -17.98
C ASP A 476 16.16 -33.62 -16.93
N LYS A 477 17.26 -32.88 -16.80
CA LYS A 477 18.31 -33.11 -15.78
C LYS A 477 17.75 -33.03 -14.36
N VAL A 478 16.99 -31.97 -14.07
CA VAL A 478 16.42 -31.77 -12.73
C VAL A 478 15.38 -32.84 -12.40
N GLU A 479 14.54 -33.24 -13.35
CA GLU A 479 13.54 -34.29 -13.11
C GLU A 479 14.17 -35.68 -12.93
N ALA A 480 15.21 -36.00 -13.73
CA ALA A 480 15.98 -37.25 -13.66
C ALA A 480 16.73 -37.42 -12.34
N SER A 481 17.11 -36.31 -11.69
CA SER A 481 17.76 -36.33 -10.37
C SER A 481 16.91 -36.93 -9.24
N GLY A 482 15.59 -36.96 -9.42
CA GLY A 482 14.67 -37.37 -8.36
C GLY A 482 14.55 -36.39 -7.18
N ASN A 483 15.35 -35.32 -7.13
CA ASN A 483 15.36 -34.38 -6.01
C ASN A 483 14.14 -33.46 -6.00
N PHE A 484 13.25 -33.63 -5.00
CA PHE A 484 12.01 -32.86 -4.90
C PHE A 484 12.27 -31.35 -4.73
N GLY A 485 13.18 -30.96 -3.82
CA GLY A 485 13.45 -29.55 -3.53
C GLY A 485 14.03 -28.80 -4.73
N LEU A 486 14.87 -29.46 -5.52
CA LEU A 486 15.43 -28.91 -6.75
C LEU A 486 14.36 -28.73 -7.84
N LEU A 487 13.52 -29.75 -8.08
CA LEU A 487 12.40 -29.65 -9.02
C LEU A 487 11.40 -28.58 -8.58
N HIS A 488 11.10 -28.51 -7.28
CA HIS A 488 10.19 -27.54 -6.71
C HIS A 488 10.66 -26.11 -6.96
N LEU A 489 11.92 -25.79 -6.62
CA LEU A 489 12.47 -24.46 -6.86
C LEU A 489 12.53 -24.11 -8.35
N LEU A 490 12.94 -25.06 -9.21
CA LEU A 490 12.98 -24.82 -10.66
C LEU A 490 11.60 -24.46 -11.22
N VAL A 491 10.56 -25.21 -10.83
CA VAL A 491 9.19 -24.96 -11.29
C VAL A 491 8.66 -23.65 -10.73
N GLN A 492 8.91 -23.32 -9.47
CA GLN A 492 8.56 -22.02 -8.89
C GLN A 492 9.15 -20.86 -9.68
N LEU A 493 10.46 -20.94 -9.94
CA LEU A 493 11.18 -19.94 -10.73
C LEU A 493 10.60 -19.81 -12.14
N ALA A 494 10.25 -20.93 -12.79
CA ALA A 494 9.70 -20.90 -14.15
C ALA A 494 8.26 -20.36 -14.21
N LEU A 495 7.42 -20.66 -13.22
CA LEU A 495 6.04 -20.15 -13.16
C LEU A 495 5.97 -18.65 -12.88
N SER A 496 7.02 -18.05 -12.31
CA SER A 496 7.14 -16.60 -12.14
C SER A 496 7.65 -15.87 -13.39
N THR A 497 7.54 -16.46 -14.58
CA THR A 497 8.06 -15.90 -15.84
C THR A 497 7.05 -15.99 -16.97
N SER A 498 7.37 -15.40 -18.12
CA SER A 498 6.57 -15.57 -19.36
C SER A 498 6.52 -17.02 -19.85
N TYR A 499 7.44 -17.88 -19.40
CA TYR A 499 7.45 -19.32 -19.70
C TYR A 499 6.43 -20.12 -18.88
N ALA A 500 5.68 -19.49 -17.97
CA ALA A 500 4.71 -20.20 -17.13
C ALA A 500 3.74 -21.05 -17.95
N SER A 501 3.27 -20.57 -19.10
CA SER A 501 2.33 -21.28 -19.98
C SER A 501 3.01 -22.24 -20.98
N GLN A 502 4.34 -22.28 -21.01
CA GLN A 502 5.08 -23.11 -21.96
C GLN A 502 4.92 -24.59 -21.62
N LEU A 503 4.77 -25.45 -22.64
CA LEU A 503 4.46 -26.87 -22.46
C LEU A 503 5.48 -27.60 -21.57
N ARG A 504 6.78 -27.32 -21.72
CA ARG A 504 7.82 -28.00 -20.93
C ARG A 504 7.73 -27.68 -19.43
N VAL A 505 7.43 -26.42 -19.09
CA VAL A 505 7.23 -25.95 -17.72
C VAL A 505 5.96 -26.57 -17.12
N GLN A 506 4.87 -26.60 -17.88
CA GLN A 506 3.60 -27.19 -17.46
C GLN A 506 3.73 -28.70 -17.17
N LEU A 507 4.49 -29.44 -18.00
CA LEU A 507 4.78 -30.86 -17.73
C LEU A 507 5.59 -31.05 -16.44
N ALA A 508 6.59 -30.19 -16.18
CA ALA A 508 7.37 -30.23 -14.95
C ALA A 508 6.50 -29.91 -13.71
N TYR A 509 5.62 -28.91 -13.82
CA TYR A 509 4.64 -28.56 -12.79
C TYR A 509 3.68 -29.72 -12.48
N GLN A 510 3.16 -30.39 -13.50
CA GLN A 510 2.31 -31.58 -13.32
C GLN A 510 3.07 -32.72 -12.64
N ARG A 511 4.32 -32.99 -13.04
CA ARG A 511 5.17 -34.01 -12.42
C ARG A 511 5.49 -33.70 -10.96
N LEU A 512 5.77 -32.44 -10.64
CA LEU A 512 5.99 -31.98 -9.27
C LEU A 512 4.76 -32.25 -8.40
N ASN A 513 3.56 -31.87 -8.87
CA ASN A 513 2.31 -32.08 -8.13
C ASN A 513 1.94 -33.56 -8.03
N GLN A 514 2.17 -34.36 -9.07
CA GLN A 514 2.02 -35.82 -8.98
C GLN A 514 2.91 -36.40 -7.87
N ARG A 515 4.19 -36.03 -7.81
CA ARG A 515 5.11 -36.48 -6.74
C ARG A 515 4.65 -35.99 -5.37
N TYR A 516 4.25 -34.74 -5.25
CA TYR A 516 3.75 -34.17 -3.99
C TYR A 516 2.52 -34.94 -3.46
N ASN A 517 1.61 -35.32 -4.36
CA ASN A 517 0.36 -35.98 -4.01
C ASN A 517 0.52 -37.48 -3.71
N THR A 518 1.59 -38.15 -4.20
CA THR A 518 1.82 -39.59 -3.95
C THR A 518 2.15 -39.94 -2.49
N GLY A 519 2.47 -38.96 -1.65
CA GLY A 519 2.82 -39.17 -0.25
C GLY A 519 1.63 -39.17 0.73
N TRP A 520 0.40 -39.01 0.25
CA TRP A 520 -0.79 -38.93 1.11
C TRP A 520 -1.34 -40.31 1.44
N GLU A 521 -1.84 -40.49 2.67
CA GLU A 521 -2.39 -41.77 3.14
C GLU A 521 -3.83 -41.99 2.65
N HIS A 522 -4.50 -40.92 2.21
CA HIS A 522 -5.89 -40.94 1.75
C HIS A 522 -6.04 -40.35 0.34
N THR A 523 -7.10 -40.74 -0.37
CA THR A 523 -7.43 -40.14 -1.68
C THR A 523 -8.39 -38.99 -1.50
N TYR A 524 -8.02 -37.80 -1.98
CA TYR A 524 -8.86 -36.61 -1.92
C TYR A 524 -9.47 -36.31 -3.29
N ARG A 525 -10.80 -36.42 -3.38
CA ARG A 525 -11.56 -36.18 -4.61
C ARG A 525 -12.22 -34.82 -4.55
N ILE A 526 -11.49 -33.81 -5.01
CA ILE A 526 -11.85 -32.39 -4.86
C ILE A 526 -13.17 -32.05 -5.58
N LYS A 527 -13.40 -32.57 -6.80
CA LYS A 527 -14.62 -32.27 -7.57
C LYS A 527 -15.86 -32.88 -6.92
N GLU A 528 -15.72 -34.09 -6.40
CA GLU A 528 -16.80 -34.85 -5.77
C GLU A 528 -17.00 -34.47 -4.30
N GLN A 529 -16.05 -33.74 -3.69
CA GLN A 529 -16.02 -33.41 -2.27
C GLN A 529 -16.04 -34.66 -1.38
N GLU A 530 -15.19 -35.63 -1.74
CA GLU A 530 -15.08 -36.93 -1.05
C GLU A 530 -13.64 -37.25 -0.65
N ILE A 531 -13.50 -38.03 0.42
CA ILE A 531 -12.22 -38.60 0.88
C ILE A 531 -12.36 -40.12 0.87
N TRP A 532 -11.45 -40.83 0.20
CA TRP A 532 -11.33 -42.28 0.34
C TRP A 532 -10.25 -42.57 1.37
N LEU A 533 -10.68 -43.05 2.52
CA LEU A 533 -9.79 -43.38 3.62
C LEU A 533 -8.92 -44.57 3.20
N LYS A 534 -7.61 -44.45 3.35
CA LYS A 534 -6.61 -45.45 2.96
C LYS A 534 -6.69 -45.88 1.49
N HIS A 535 -7.10 -44.96 0.64
CA HIS A 535 -7.38 -45.19 -0.78
C HIS A 535 -8.47 -46.26 -1.05
N ASP A 536 -9.27 -46.63 -0.04
CA ASP A 536 -10.32 -47.63 -0.14
C ASP A 536 -11.63 -46.99 -0.65
N PRO A 537 -12.11 -47.35 -1.86
CA PRO A 537 -13.34 -46.81 -2.43
C PRO A 537 -14.61 -47.24 -1.69
N ASP A 538 -14.54 -48.18 -0.74
CA ASP A 538 -15.65 -48.55 0.14
C ASP A 538 -15.69 -47.71 1.43
N GLN A 539 -14.59 -47.04 1.79
CA GLN A 539 -14.48 -46.18 2.98
C GLN A 539 -14.51 -44.69 2.60
N VAL A 540 -15.66 -44.26 2.07
CA VAL A 540 -15.83 -42.92 1.52
C VAL A 540 -16.48 -41.97 2.52
N VAL A 541 -15.81 -40.87 2.83
CA VAL A 541 -16.39 -39.72 3.54
C VAL A 541 -16.82 -38.69 2.52
N ARG A 542 -18.13 -38.46 2.41
CA ARG A 542 -18.71 -37.41 1.56
C ARG A 542 -18.91 -36.12 2.34
N ARG A 543 -19.03 -34.99 1.65
CA ARG A 543 -19.44 -33.72 2.25
C ARG A 543 -20.72 -33.89 3.08
N GLY A 544 -20.66 -33.44 4.34
CA GLY A 544 -21.72 -33.60 5.35
C GLY A 544 -21.67 -34.93 6.11
N GLY A 545 -20.93 -35.92 5.60
CA GLY A 545 -20.75 -37.23 6.23
C GLY A 545 -19.77 -37.19 7.40
N ILE A 546 -19.91 -38.14 8.31
CA ILE A 546 -19.09 -38.26 9.50
C ILE A 546 -18.01 -39.31 9.25
N ILE A 547 -16.75 -39.00 9.56
CA ILE A 547 -15.60 -39.85 9.22
C ILE A 547 -15.73 -41.25 9.85
N ALA A 548 -16.24 -41.32 11.08
CA ALA A 548 -16.49 -42.58 11.78
C ALA A 548 -17.57 -43.48 11.12
N GLU A 549 -18.46 -42.93 10.29
CA GLU A 549 -19.43 -43.75 9.53
C GLU A 549 -18.75 -44.54 8.40
N ALA A 550 -17.68 -43.99 7.84
CA ALA A 550 -16.87 -44.68 6.83
C ALA A 550 -15.92 -45.70 7.47
N ASN A 551 -15.32 -45.39 8.62
CA ASN A 551 -14.54 -46.33 9.41
C ASN A 551 -14.52 -45.93 10.90
N SER A 552 -15.00 -46.82 11.76
CA SER A 552 -15.17 -46.55 13.20
C SER A 552 -13.86 -46.27 13.95
N ILE A 553 -12.70 -46.59 13.37
CA ILE A 553 -11.37 -46.27 13.94
C ILE A 553 -11.16 -44.75 14.08
N TYR A 554 -11.87 -43.95 13.29
CA TYR A 554 -11.83 -42.48 13.32
C TYR A 554 -12.86 -41.88 14.30
N SER A 555 -13.06 -42.57 15.42
CA SER A 555 -13.89 -42.11 16.54
C SER A 555 -13.14 -42.29 17.86
N VAL A 556 -13.46 -41.44 18.84
CA VAL A 556 -13.01 -41.63 20.22
C VAL A 556 -14.21 -41.80 21.12
N VAL A 557 -14.17 -42.85 21.92
CA VAL A 557 -15.17 -43.14 22.95
C VAL A 557 -14.63 -42.69 24.29
N LYS A 558 -15.42 -41.91 25.03
CA LYS A 558 -15.11 -41.53 26.41
C LYS A 558 -16.37 -41.46 27.26
N ASP A 559 -16.20 -41.73 28.55
CA ASP A 559 -17.25 -41.51 29.53
C ASP A 559 -17.19 -40.06 30.00
N GLU A 560 -18.31 -39.34 29.88
CA GLU A 560 -18.47 -37.99 30.43
C GLU A 560 -19.57 -37.96 31.48
N LYS A 561 -19.41 -37.13 32.51
CA LYS A 561 -20.49 -36.86 33.46
C LYS A 561 -21.33 -35.67 32.97
N ARG A 562 -22.60 -35.94 32.70
CA ARG A 562 -23.60 -34.95 32.30
C ARG A 562 -24.55 -34.66 33.45
N LEU A 563 -25.03 -33.42 33.56
CA LEU A 563 -26.06 -33.07 34.52
C LEU A 563 -27.40 -33.66 34.05
N LYS A 564 -28.13 -34.36 34.93
CA LYS A 564 -29.45 -34.89 34.63
C LYS A 564 -30.42 -33.76 34.33
N GLU A 565 -31.34 -33.98 33.38
CA GLU A 565 -32.31 -32.97 32.97
C GLU A 565 -33.15 -32.46 34.16
N SER A 566 -33.55 -33.36 35.06
CA SER A 566 -34.28 -33.05 36.29
C SER A 566 -33.50 -32.15 37.27
N SER A 567 -32.17 -32.13 37.17
CA SER A 567 -31.28 -31.38 38.07
C SER A 567 -30.84 -30.02 37.49
N ILE A 568 -31.18 -29.73 36.23
CA ILE A 568 -30.89 -28.44 35.56
C ILE A 568 -31.49 -27.25 36.32
N PRO A 569 -32.78 -27.21 36.69
CA PRO A 569 -33.35 -26.03 37.35
C PRO A 569 -32.70 -25.74 38.71
N LYS A 570 -32.30 -26.82 39.41
CA LYS A 570 -31.61 -26.77 40.69
C LYS A 570 -30.19 -26.20 40.55
N MET A 571 -29.44 -26.65 39.54
CA MET A 571 -28.12 -26.09 39.23
C MET A 571 -28.20 -24.64 38.77
N ARG A 572 -29.20 -24.29 37.94
CA ARG A 572 -29.46 -22.90 37.51
C ARG A 572 -29.62 -21.96 38.70
N LYS A 573 -30.51 -22.32 39.63
CA LYS A 573 -30.77 -21.53 40.84
C LYS A 573 -29.53 -21.37 41.72
N ALA A 574 -28.68 -22.40 41.79
CA ALA A 574 -27.43 -22.34 42.53
C ALA A 574 -26.44 -21.36 41.88
N LEU A 575 -26.27 -21.44 40.56
CA LEU A 575 -25.39 -20.56 39.79
C LEU A 575 -25.85 -19.11 39.84
N GLU A 576 -27.15 -18.84 39.74
CA GLU A 576 -27.69 -17.48 39.87
C GLU A 576 -27.40 -16.90 41.27
N ALA A 577 -27.60 -17.70 42.33
CA ALA A 577 -27.37 -17.24 43.70
C ALA A 577 -25.89 -16.97 44.00
N GLU A 578 -24.98 -17.84 43.57
CA GLU A 578 -23.53 -17.63 43.76
C GLU A 578 -22.97 -16.57 42.80
N GLY A 579 -23.51 -16.46 41.59
CA GLY A 579 -23.19 -15.38 40.65
C GLY A 579 -23.57 -14.00 41.21
N GLN A 580 -24.78 -13.86 41.74
CA GLN A 580 -25.20 -12.63 42.42
C GLN A 580 -24.34 -12.31 43.65
N ALA A 581 -23.95 -13.33 44.43
CA ALA A 581 -23.07 -13.15 45.58
C ALA A 581 -21.66 -12.70 45.14
N LEU A 582 -21.12 -13.27 44.06
CA LEU A 582 -19.85 -12.86 43.47
C LEU A 582 -19.90 -11.42 42.96
N LEU A 583 -20.95 -11.06 42.19
CA LEU A 583 -21.16 -9.69 41.71
C LEU A 583 -21.26 -8.69 42.86
N LYS A 584 -21.96 -9.05 43.94
CA LYS A 584 -22.06 -8.22 45.15
C LYS A 584 -20.69 -8.02 45.81
N ARG A 585 -19.83 -9.04 45.88
CA ARG A 585 -18.46 -8.89 46.41
C ARG A 585 -17.61 -7.96 45.55
N ILE A 586 -17.74 -8.04 44.21
CA ILE A 586 -17.06 -7.14 43.27
C ILE A 586 -17.53 -5.69 43.48
N LEU A 587 -18.84 -5.46 43.51
CA LEU A 587 -19.43 -4.12 43.70
C LEU A 587 -19.09 -3.50 45.07
N LEU A 588 -18.93 -4.32 46.11
CA LEU A 588 -18.50 -3.87 47.44
C LEU A 588 -16.97 -3.72 47.57
N GLY A 589 -16.20 -3.96 46.50
CA GLY A 589 -14.73 -3.88 46.50
C GLY A 589 -14.04 -4.98 47.30
N GLN A 590 -14.77 -6.02 47.70
CA GLN A 590 -14.28 -7.16 48.46
C GLN A 590 -13.59 -8.21 47.56
N ASP A 591 -13.89 -8.19 46.27
CA ASP A 591 -13.18 -8.92 45.23
C ASP A 591 -12.69 -7.91 44.17
N GLN A 592 -11.38 -7.77 44.03
CA GLN A 592 -10.74 -6.82 43.12
C GLN A 592 -10.30 -7.46 41.80
N LYS A 593 -10.60 -8.75 41.57
CA LYS A 593 -10.32 -9.38 40.29
C LYS A 593 -11.22 -8.82 39.19
N GLN A 594 -10.63 -8.62 38.02
CA GLN A 594 -11.38 -8.43 36.79
C GLN A 594 -11.72 -9.80 36.22
N TYR A 595 -12.98 -9.99 35.84
CA TYR A 595 -13.49 -11.21 35.23
C TYR A 595 -14.04 -10.85 33.85
N ASN A 596 -13.70 -11.62 32.82
CA ASN A 596 -14.54 -11.71 31.63
C ASN A 596 -15.75 -12.64 31.90
N ASP A 597 -16.70 -12.73 30.97
CA ASP A 597 -17.94 -13.50 31.15
C ASP A 597 -17.68 -14.99 31.48
N GLU A 598 -16.65 -15.59 30.85
CA GLU A 598 -16.28 -16.99 31.07
C GLU A 598 -15.62 -17.18 32.44
N GLU A 599 -14.72 -16.29 32.84
CA GLU A 599 -14.05 -16.30 34.14
C GLU A 599 -15.03 -16.07 35.28
N PHE A 600 -16.02 -15.20 35.07
CA PHE A 600 -17.09 -14.94 36.02
C PHE A 600 -17.97 -16.18 36.19
N ALA A 601 -18.39 -16.79 35.09
CA ALA A 601 -19.19 -18.02 35.11
C ALA A 601 -18.44 -19.18 35.80
N LEU A 602 -17.13 -19.32 35.51
CA LEU A 602 -16.28 -20.33 36.13
C LEU A 602 -16.11 -20.07 37.64
N ALA A 603 -15.94 -18.81 38.05
CA ALA A 603 -15.85 -18.44 39.46
C ALA A 603 -17.17 -18.72 40.19
N ALA A 604 -18.31 -18.36 39.61
CA ALA A 604 -19.63 -18.66 40.16
C ALA A 604 -19.86 -20.18 40.30
N PHE A 605 -19.49 -20.96 39.28
CA PHE A 605 -19.59 -22.43 39.33
C PHE A 605 -18.67 -23.05 40.38
N ASN A 606 -17.45 -22.54 40.54
CA ASN A 606 -16.54 -23.00 41.58
C ASN A 606 -17.10 -22.75 42.98
N GLU A 607 -17.80 -21.63 43.20
CA GLU A 607 -18.49 -21.35 44.45
C GLU A 607 -19.71 -22.27 44.65
N VAL A 608 -20.49 -22.55 43.60
CA VAL A 608 -21.55 -23.58 43.66
C VAL A 608 -20.97 -24.94 44.05
N ARG A 609 -19.81 -25.32 43.50
CA ARG A 609 -19.13 -26.58 43.83
C ARG A 609 -18.70 -26.63 45.30
N LYS A 610 -18.08 -25.55 45.81
CA LYS A 610 -17.69 -25.44 47.23
C LYS A 610 -18.92 -25.52 48.14
N ASN A 611 -20.02 -24.93 47.71
CA ASN A 611 -21.28 -24.86 48.44
C ASN A 611 -22.29 -25.93 47.98
N ALA A 612 -21.85 -27.05 47.38
CA ALA A 612 -22.76 -28.02 46.76
C ALA A 612 -23.80 -28.57 47.76
N GLN A 613 -23.40 -28.77 49.03
CA GLN A 613 -24.28 -29.18 50.12
C GLN A 613 -25.41 -28.16 50.40
N LYS A 614 -25.14 -26.84 50.31
CA LYS A 614 -26.13 -25.77 50.49
C LYS A 614 -27.24 -25.83 49.45
N TYR A 615 -26.91 -26.27 48.24
CA TYR A 615 -27.86 -26.39 47.12
C TYR A 615 -28.38 -27.82 46.91
N ASN A 616 -28.08 -28.72 47.84
CA ASN A 616 -28.35 -30.16 47.75
C ASN A 616 -27.79 -30.82 46.48
N ILE A 617 -26.79 -30.24 45.80
CA ILE A 617 -26.19 -30.80 44.59
C ILE A 617 -25.24 -31.94 44.98
N SER A 618 -25.41 -33.10 44.37
CA SER A 618 -24.65 -34.32 44.67
C SER A 618 -24.30 -35.07 43.39
N ASN A 619 -23.48 -36.12 43.50
CA ASN A 619 -23.19 -37.01 42.36
C ASN A 619 -24.45 -37.64 41.75
N ASN A 620 -25.55 -37.78 42.51
CA ASN A 620 -26.81 -38.32 42.01
C ASN A 620 -27.53 -37.38 41.03
N ASP A 621 -27.16 -36.10 41.00
CA ASP A 621 -27.65 -35.10 40.03
C ASP A 621 -26.94 -35.21 38.67
N PHE A 622 -25.88 -36.03 38.58
CA PHE A 622 -25.14 -36.29 37.36
C PHE A 622 -25.37 -37.73 36.90
N GLU A 623 -25.28 -37.95 35.60
CA GLU A 623 -25.28 -39.25 34.96
C GLU A 623 -24.00 -39.40 34.14
N THR A 624 -23.41 -40.59 34.15
CA THR A 624 -22.30 -40.90 33.25
C THR A 624 -22.90 -41.34 31.92
N VAL A 625 -22.55 -40.63 30.86
CA VAL A 625 -22.93 -40.96 29.49
C VAL A 625 -21.66 -41.26 28.71
N THR A 626 -21.64 -42.40 28.03
CA THR A 626 -20.56 -42.73 27.11
C THR A 626 -20.81 -42.01 25.79
N ILE A 627 -19.91 -41.10 25.42
CA ILE A 627 -19.99 -40.29 24.21
C ILE A 627 -18.99 -40.82 23.20
N GLU A 628 -19.42 -40.85 21.95
CA GLU A 628 -18.58 -41.11 20.80
C GLU A 628 -18.42 -39.81 20.00
N ARG A 629 -17.17 -39.43 19.72
CA ARG A 629 -16.81 -38.20 19.01
C ARG A 629 -16.08 -38.51 17.70
N SER A 630 -16.40 -37.79 16.64
CA SER A 630 -15.71 -37.85 15.35
C SER A 630 -15.73 -36.46 14.68
N ALA A 631 -15.34 -36.37 13.40
CA ALA A 631 -15.47 -35.17 12.59
C ALA A 631 -16.46 -35.36 11.44
N ARG A 632 -17.16 -34.28 11.11
CA ARG A 632 -17.99 -34.12 9.93
C ARG A 632 -17.21 -33.35 8.87
N LEU A 633 -17.12 -33.90 7.66
CA LEU A 633 -16.50 -33.22 6.53
C LEU A 633 -17.42 -32.10 6.04
N LEU A 634 -16.91 -30.88 5.90
CA LEU A 634 -17.67 -29.72 5.42
C LEU A 634 -17.28 -29.30 4.00
N GLY A 635 -16.03 -29.53 3.60
CA GLY A 635 -15.55 -29.25 2.24
C GLY A 635 -14.08 -29.57 2.04
N ILE A 636 -13.67 -29.62 0.77
CA ILE A 636 -12.30 -29.83 0.30
C ILE A 636 -12.01 -28.78 -0.76
N GLU A 637 -10.93 -28.02 -0.61
CA GLU A 637 -10.53 -26.97 -1.54
C GLU A 637 -9.07 -27.17 -1.96
N VAL A 638 -8.70 -26.75 -3.16
CA VAL A 638 -7.30 -26.71 -3.61
C VAL A 638 -6.89 -25.25 -3.75
N LYS A 639 -5.72 -24.92 -3.23
CA LYS A 639 -5.06 -23.64 -3.45
C LYS A 639 -3.67 -23.89 -4.01
N VAL A 640 -3.31 -23.13 -5.03
CA VAL A 640 -1.94 -23.15 -5.56
C VAL A 640 -1.11 -22.20 -4.71
N GLU A 641 -0.17 -22.76 -3.95
CA GLU A 641 0.77 -22.02 -3.12
C GLU A 641 2.16 -22.49 -3.48
N GLU A 642 3.09 -21.57 -3.77
CA GLU A 642 4.49 -21.94 -3.97
C GLU A 642 4.68 -23.01 -5.07
N ALA A 643 3.91 -22.95 -6.16
CA ALA A 643 3.89 -23.96 -7.23
C ALA A 643 3.43 -25.38 -6.80
N LEU A 644 2.75 -25.52 -5.66
CA LEU A 644 2.15 -26.76 -5.19
C LEU A 644 0.63 -26.59 -5.07
N GLU A 645 -0.10 -27.58 -5.57
CA GLU A 645 -1.54 -27.74 -5.36
C GLU A 645 -1.78 -28.27 -3.95
N ARG A 646 -1.96 -27.35 -2.99
CA ARG A 646 -2.23 -27.70 -1.60
C ARG A 646 -3.72 -27.92 -1.39
N ILE A 647 -4.06 -29.07 -0.83
CA ILE A 647 -5.44 -29.39 -0.48
C ILE A 647 -5.72 -28.89 0.94
N TYR A 648 -6.85 -28.24 1.11
CA TYR A 648 -7.40 -27.77 2.37
C TYR A 648 -8.71 -28.52 2.66
N VAL A 649 -8.81 -29.10 3.84
CA VAL A 649 -10.00 -29.80 4.31
C VAL A 649 -10.65 -28.98 5.40
N THR A 650 -11.93 -28.66 5.19
CA THR A 650 -12.78 -28.02 6.19
C THR A 650 -13.63 -29.09 6.87
N TYR A 651 -13.61 -29.11 8.19
CA TYR A 651 -14.37 -30.07 9.00
C TYR A 651 -14.83 -29.43 10.32
N GLU A 652 -15.78 -30.06 11.00
CA GLU A 652 -16.19 -29.72 12.36
C GLU A 652 -16.30 -31.00 13.20
N PHE A 653 -16.16 -30.89 14.51
CA PHE A 653 -16.33 -32.05 15.39
C PHE A 653 -17.81 -32.26 15.73
N VAL A 654 -18.19 -33.53 15.86
CA VAL A 654 -19.54 -33.97 16.20
C VAL A 654 -19.51 -35.04 17.28
N GLU A 655 -20.54 -35.06 18.10
CA GLU A 655 -20.67 -35.97 19.24
C GLU A 655 -22.05 -36.59 19.30
N LYS A 656 -22.11 -37.86 19.69
CA LYS A 656 -23.35 -38.57 20.01
C LYS A 656 -23.18 -39.41 21.26
N ASP A 657 -24.29 -39.78 21.89
CA ASP A 657 -24.26 -40.89 22.83
C ASP A 657 -23.87 -42.16 22.07
N LYS A 658 -22.97 -42.97 22.62
CA LYS A 658 -22.35 -44.11 21.93
C LYS A 658 -23.37 -45.06 21.30
N ASP A 659 -24.49 -45.28 21.96
CA ASP A 659 -25.53 -46.21 21.51
C ASP A 659 -26.53 -45.59 20.51
N LYS A 660 -26.43 -44.30 20.22
CA LYS A 660 -27.27 -43.60 19.23
C LYS A 660 -26.62 -43.61 17.84
N PRO A 661 -27.39 -43.46 16.74
CA PRO A 661 -26.82 -43.29 15.40
C PRO A 661 -26.18 -41.91 15.21
N TRP A 662 -25.22 -41.81 14.30
CA TRP A 662 -24.54 -40.56 13.95
C TRP A 662 -25.46 -39.47 13.38
N SER A 663 -26.65 -39.83 12.90
CA SER A 663 -27.69 -38.87 12.52
C SER A 663 -28.21 -38.00 13.67
N THR A 664 -28.04 -38.44 14.93
CA THR A 664 -28.37 -37.64 16.13
C THR A 664 -27.16 -36.89 16.67
N ALA A 665 -26.04 -36.88 15.96
CA ALA A 665 -24.82 -36.25 16.45
C ALA A 665 -24.95 -34.72 16.44
N GLU A 666 -24.60 -34.12 17.56
CA GLU A 666 -24.58 -32.67 17.73
C GLU A 666 -23.22 -32.11 17.34
N THR A 667 -23.21 -30.96 16.67
CA THR A 667 -21.98 -30.24 16.37
C THR A 667 -21.38 -29.68 17.66
N VAL A 668 -20.09 -29.93 17.85
CA VAL A 668 -19.31 -29.32 18.92
C VAL A 668 -19.13 -27.84 18.60
N PRO A 669 -19.58 -26.90 19.45
CA PRO A 669 -19.47 -25.48 19.19
C PRO A 669 -18.02 -25.06 18.92
N ASN A 670 -17.82 -24.09 18.01
CA ASN A 670 -16.53 -23.52 17.65
C ASN A 670 -15.48 -24.54 17.17
N SER A 671 -15.88 -25.76 16.79
CA SER A 671 -14.98 -26.82 16.34
C SER A 671 -14.66 -26.80 14.85
N LYS A 672 -15.29 -25.90 14.08
CA LYS A 672 -15.02 -25.77 12.64
C LYS A 672 -13.55 -25.38 12.41
N ARG A 673 -12.84 -26.14 11.58
CA ARG A 673 -11.45 -25.90 11.20
C ARG A 673 -11.29 -26.06 9.70
N THR A 674 -10.35 -25.31 9.12
CA THR A 674 -9.85 -25.53 7.77
C THR A 674 -8.34 -25.75 7.89
N GLN A 675 -7.86 -26.94 7.53
CA GLN A 675 -6.46 -27.31 7.65
C GLN A 675 -5.94 -27.82 6.31
N PHE A 676 -4.66 -27.57 6.02
CA PHE A 676 -4.02 -28.12 4.85
C PHE A 676 -3.61 -29.58 5.07
N ILE A 677 -3.44 -30.31 3.97
CA ILE A 677 -2.91 -31.67 3.95
C ILE A 677 -1.40 -31.58 3.86
N GLY A 678 -0.71 -31.85 4.96
CA GLY A 678 0.75 -31.79 5.06
C GLY A 678 1.36 -33.14 5.42
N ALA A 679 2.48 -33.50 4.77
CA ALA A 679 3.27 -34.66 5.16
C ALA A 679 3.96 -34.44 6.52
N PHE A 680 4.13 -35.52 7.27
CA PHE A 680 4.87 -35.56 8.53
C PHE A 680 6.28 -34.96 8.37
N GLY A 681 6.51 -33.74 8.86
CA GLY A 681 7.84 -33.12 8.70
C GLY A 681 8.09 -31.75 9.31
N GLY A 682 7.09 -31.01 9.83
CA GLY A 682 7.36 -29.69 10.39
C GLY A 682 6.27 -29.22 11.32
N ARG A 683 6.50 -29.40 12.63
CA ARG A 683 5.59 -29.14 13.77
C ARG A 683 4.50 -30.19 13.96
N VAL A 684 4.52 -30.80 15.15
CA VAL A 684 3.41 -31.60 15.68
C VAL A 684 2.25 -30.64 15.93
N GLY A 685 1.12 -30.75 15.22
CA GLY A 685 -0.04 -29.90 15.53
C GLY A 685 -0.91 -29.41 14.36
N GLU A 686 -0.49 -29.51 13.09
CA GLU A 686 -0.96 -28.55 12.06
C GLU A 686 -1.52 -29.16 10.75
N GLY A 687 -1.97 -30.43 10.72
CA GLY A 687 -2.53 -31.02 9.49
C GLY A 687 -3.70 -32.01 9.67
N PHE A 688 -4.59 -32.06 8.67
CA PHE A 688 -5.76 -32.95 8.68
C PHE A 688 -5.39 -34.45 8.68
N GLU A 689 -4.41 -34.85 7.86
CA GLU A 689 -3.86 -36.23 7.84
C GLU A 689 -3.27 -36.62 9.20
N GLN A 690 -2.57 -35.69 9.85
CA GLN A 690 -1.99 -35.92 11.16
C GLN A 690 -3.09 -36.17 12.22
N MET A 691 -4.22 -35.46 12.15
CA MET A 691 -5.39 -35.73 13.01
C MET A 691 -5.93 -37.15 12.80
N LEU A 692 -6.10 -37.60 11.55
CA LEU A 692 -6.60 -38.94 11.22
C LEU A 692 -5.64 -40.03 11.70
N TRP A 693 -4.35 -39.82 11.50
CA TRP A 693 -3.30 -40.69 12.04
C TRP A 693 -3.40 -40.81 13.57
N PHE A 694 -3.61 -39.70 14.30
CA PHE A 694 -3.75 -39.77 15.77
C PHE A 694 -4.96 -40.58 16.24
N TRP A 695 -6.07 -40.56 15.51
CA TRP A 695 -7.22 -41.43 15.79
C TRP A 695 -6.91 -42.90 15.55
N GLU A 696 -6.27 -43.23 14.44
CA GLU A 696 -5.89 -44.61 14.13
C GLU A 696 -5.02 -45.25 15.22
N TYR A 697 -4.03 -44.51 15.73
CA TYR A 697 -3.12 -45.02 16.75
C TYR A 697 -3.66 -44.91 18.18
N ASN A 698 -4.95 -44.59 18.36
CA ASN A 698 -5.64 -44.51 19.67
C ASN A 698 -4.87 -43.71 20.74
N LYS A 699 -4.13 -42.66 20.33
CA LYS A 699 -3.39 -41.79 21.25
C LYS A 699 -4.35 -40.79 21.89
N ALA A 700 -5.26 -41.29 22.73
CA ALA A 700 -6.34 -40.53 23.35
C ALA A 700 -5.87 -39.21 23.97
N ALA A 701 -4.68 -39.18 24.61
CA ALA A 701 -4.13 -37.96 25.20
C ALA A 701 -3.79 -36.85 24.18
N VAL A 702 -3.23 -37.19 23.01
CA VAL A 702 -2.86 -36.21 21.97
C VAL A 702 -4.07 -35.79 21.17
N VAL A 703 -4.99 -36.72 20.92
CA VAL A 703 -6.30 -36.44 20.32
C VAL A 703 -7.09 -35.45 21.19
N ILE A 704 -7.05 -35.60 22.52
CA ILE A 704 -7.62 -34.64 23.48
C ILE A 704 -6.95 -33.26 23.37
N GLU A 705 -5.66 -33.15 23.08
CA GLU A 705 -4.95 -31.88 22.88
C GLU A 705 -5.41 -31.13 21.62
N TYR A 706 -5.58 -31.83 20.48
CA TYR A 706 -6.20 -31.25 19.26
C TYR A 706 -7.65 -30.82 19.51
N PHE A 707 -8.40 -31.60 20.29
CA PHE A 707 -9.77 -31.27 20.68
C PHE A 707 -9.86 -30.12 21.69
N ALA A 708 -8.87 -29.96 22.56
CA ALA A 708 -8.78 -28.85 23.53
C ALA A 708 -8.45 -27.53 22.84
N ILE A 709 -7.63 -27.55 21.78
CA ILE A 709 -7.40 -26.40 20.89
C ILE A 709 -8.69 -26.03 20.13
N GLY A 710 -9.58 -27.01 19.91
CA GLY A 710 -10.98 -26.86 19.48
C GLY A 710 -11.84 -25.95 20.36
N VAL A 711 -11.55 -25.94 21.66
CA VAL A 711 -12.30 -25.26 22.73
C VAL A 711 -11.57 -24.01 23.24
N SER A 712 -10.50 -23.54 22.59
CA SER A 712 -9.77 -22.33 23.00
C SER A 712 -10.75 -21.14 23.21
N ALA A 713 -11.07 -20.68 24.43
CA ALA A 713 -10.33 -20.74 25.70
C ALA A 713 -8.86 -20.34 25.50
N LEU A 714 -8.63 -19.31 24.69
CA LEU A 714 -7.33 -18.65 24.54
C LEU A 714 -7.04 -17.62 25.65
N ALA A 715 -7.69 -17.76 26.81
CA ALA A 715 -7.34 -17.00 28.03
C ALA A 715 -6.98 -17.88 29.24
N VAL A 716 -7.42 -19.14 29.32
CA VAL A 716 -7.33 -19.90 30.61
C VAL A 716 -6.22 -20.96 30.63
N ILE A 717 -5.80 -21.53 29.51
CA ILE A 717 -4.75 -22.58 29.52
C ILE A 717 -3.36 -22.00 29.86
N ALA A 718 -3.07 -20.75 29.49
CA ALA A 718 -1.84 -20.08 29.91
C ALA A 718 -1.79 -19.82 31.43
N VAL A 719 -2.93 -19.61 32.08
CA VAL A 719 -2.99 -19.41 33.54
C VAL A 719 -2.97 -20.75 34.29
N ALA A 720 -3.54 -21.82 33.71
CA ALA A 720 -3.55 -23.14 34.33
C ALA A 720 -2.19 -23.87 34.27
N TRP A 721 -1.31 -23.51 33.33
CA TRP A 721 0.05 -24.08 33.24
C TRP A 721 1.03 -23.34 34.17
N GLU A 722 0.90 -22.02 34.30
CA GLU A 722 1.74 -21.19 35.19
C GLU A 722 1.37 -21.34 36.68
N VAL A 723 0.13 -21.75 36.99
CA VAL A 723 -0.31 -22.05 38.35
C VAL A 723 -0.49 -23.56 38.46
N GLY A 724 0.55 -24.28 38.91
CA GLY A 724 0.64 -25.75 38.96
C GLY A 724 -0.52 -26.49 39.64
N ILE A 725 -1.66 -26.59 38.95
CA ILE A 725 -2.90 -27.22 39.44
C ILE A 725 -2.97 -28.70 39.02
N VAL A 726 -2.22 -29.12 37.99
CA VAL A 726 -2.13 -30.54 37.62
C VAL A 726 -1.22 -31.34 38.58
N ALA A 727 -0.24 -30.70 39.22
CA ALA A 727 0.56 -31.34 40.27
C ALA A 727 -0.29 -31.75 41.50
N GLY A 728 -1.37 -31.01 41.80
CA GLY A 728 -2.28 -31.35 42.90
C GLY A 728 -3.25 -32.50 42.60
N ALA A 729 -3.44 -32.89 41.33
CA ALA A 729 -4.38 -33.94 40.95
C ALA A 729 -3.77 -35.36 40.98
N VAL A 730 -2.44 -35.47 41.02
CA VAL A 730 -1.73 -36.77 41.06
C VAL A 730 -1.21 -37.10 42.48
N GLU A 731 -1.15 -36.13 43.40
CA GLU A 731 -0.74 -36.36 44.80
C GLU A 731 -1.89 -36.64 45.78
N LEU A 732 -3.14 -36.64 45.31
CA LEU A 732 -4.34 -36.97 46.12
C LEU A 732 -4.87 -38.40 45.86
N ALA A 733 -3.97 -39.35 45.62
CA ALA A 733 -4.29 -40.79 45.57
C ALA A 733 -4.25 -41.46 46.95
N GLY A 734 -4.41 -40.70 48.04
CA GLY A 734 -4.46 -41.22 49.41
C GLY A 734 -5.45 -40.47 50.28
N GLY A 735 -6.64 -41.04 50.48
CA GLY A 735 -7.55 -40.67 51.56
C GLY A 735 -8.94 -40.23 51.11
N TRP A 736 -9.90 -41.14 51.19
CA TRP A 736 -11.28 -40.99 50.77
C TRP A 736 -12.16 -40.83 52.02
N THR A 737 -12.83 -39.69 52.19
CA THR A 737 -14.21 -39.66 52.73
C THR A 737 -14.92 -38.33 52.44
N VAL A 738 -16.02 -38.44 51.69
CA VAL A 738 -17.10 -37.45 51.48
C VAL A 738 -16.90 -36.37 50.40
N VAL A 739 -17.30 -36.74 49.17
CA VAL A 739 -17.84 -35.91 48.07
C VAL A 739 -16.93 -34.80 47.50
N GLY A 740 -15.96 -35.20 46.66
CA GLY A 740 -15.30 -34.31 45.70
C GLY A 740 -15.85 -34.55 44.29
N ILE A 741 -16.64 -33.61 43.78
CA ILE A 741 -17.15 -33.62 42.40
C ILE A 741 -15.95 -33.39 41.46
N SER A 742 -15.42 -34.47 40.88
CA SER A 742 -14.49 -34.42 39.75
C SER A 742 -15.28 -34.13 38.48
N ILE A 743 -15.55 -32.84 38.25
CA ILE A 743 -16.10 -32.32 36.99
C ILE A 743 -14.96 -31.67 36.20
N GLY A 744 -14.75 -32.11 34.96
CA GLY A 744 -13.79 -31.52 34.02
C GLY A 744 -14.30 -30.21 33.41
N ILE A 745 -13.41 -29.38 32.87
CA ILE A 745 -13.74 -28.07 32.25
C ILE A 745 -14.78 -28.23 31.12
N SER A 746 -14.74 -29.34 30.37
CA SER A 746 -15.70 -29.61 29.29
C SER A 746 -17.14 -29.81 29.79
N GLU A 747 -17.31 -30.43 30.96
CA GLU A 747 -18.61 -30.72 31.59
C GLU A 747 -19.25 -29.44 32.16
N LEU A 748 -18.41 -28.45 32.49
CA LEU A 748 -18.75 -27.11 32.95
C LEU A 748 -19.44 -26.28 31.85
N PHE A 749 -18.91 -26.31 30.63
CA PHE A 749 -19.50 -25.66 29.46
C PHE A 749 -20.80 -26.35 28.99
N TYR A 750 -20.86 -27.67 29.07
CA TYR A 750 -22.10 -28.43 28.81
C TYR A 750 -23.22 -28.02 29.78
N ALA A 751 -22.92 -27.97 31.08
CA ALA A 751 -23.88 -27.53 32.10
C ALA A 751 -24.35 -26.09 31.85
N TYR A 752 -23.44 -25.15 31.56
CA TYR A 752 -23.78 -23.76 31.24
C TYR A 752 -24.73 -23.66 30.03
N ARG A 753 -24.42 -24.34 28.92
CA ARG A 753 -25.23 -24.31 27.70
C ARG A 753 -26.64 -24.86 27.89
N ILE A 754 -26.76 -25.99 28.58
CA ILE A 754 -28.06 -26.62 28.84
C ILE A 754 -28.88 -25.82 29.85
N ILE A 755 -28.22 -25.25 30.84
CA ILE A 755 -28.85 -24.41 31.84
C ILE A 755 -29.37 -23.12 31.22
N PHE A 756 -28.73 -22.53 30.21
CA PHE A 756 -29.16 -21.24 29.64
C PHE A 756 -29.71 -21.30 28.21
N LYS A 757 -29.89 -22.51 27.62
CA LYS A 757 -30.58 -22.77 26.33
C LYS A 757 -30.19 -21.83 25.17
N GLY A 758 -28.93 -21.36 25.12
CA GLY A 758 -28.45 -20.49 24.04
C GLY A 758 -28.95 -19.04 24.11
N GLU A 759 -29.57 -18.61 25.22
CA GLU A 759 -29.71 -17.19 25.51
C GLU A 759 -28.32 -16.61 25.83
N GLU A 760 -27.92 -15.55 25.11
CA GLU A 760 -26.72 -14.77 25.48
C GLU A 760 -26.94 -14.22 26.89
N PHE A 761 -26.22 -14.79 27.87
CA PHE A 761 -26.32 -14.33 29.24
C PHE A 761 -25.50 -13.04 29.40
N THR A 762 -26.07 -11.91 28.98
CA THR A 762 -25.48 -10.60 29.26
C THR A 762 -25.85 -10.15 30.67
N TRP A 763 -24.88 -9.97 31.56
CA TRP A 763 -25.08 -9.24 32.82
C TRP A 763 -25.18 -7.73 32.52
N ARG A 764 -26.23 -7.30 31.82
CA ARG A 764 -26.60 -5.89 31.68
C ARG A 764 -27.88 -5.63 32.47
N GLY A 765 -27.68 -5.07 33.67
CA GLY A 765 -28.66 -4.21 34.32
C GLY A 765 -28.30 -2.76 34.02
#